data_AF-A0A2N1TDR5-F1
#
_entry.id   AF-A0A2N1TDR5-F1
#
_cell.length_a   1.000
_cell.length_b   1.000
_cell.length_c   1.000
_cell.angle_alpha   90.00
_cell.angle_beta   90.00
_cell.angle_gamma   90.00
#
_symmetry.space_group_name_H-M   'P 1'
#
loop_
_entity.id
_entity.type
_entity.pdbx_description
1 polymer ?
#
loop_
_entity_poly.entity_id
_entity_poly.type
_entity_poly.pdbx_seq_one_letter_code
_entity_poly.pdbx_strand_id
1 'polypeptide(L)'
;MKRISTGILLIFIVTLAVTGCDNGSITEKKSSYFSYSGYSSPAYKDYKRATQLVPMKDGVNLAVDVFLPTDGPPADQFPTVFVFTPYNRAFCWLDMPWWKKLVAFVKSGSSGPIFHYGMKKEIQLLLKYGYAFVIADMRGCGASTGSQVPFTPVIVDDGEELLQWISVQKWSNGKIGMMGQSYHAWIQLMLASRNPKSLKCIMPEVILSESFSEGVRPGGIDAVSWMEQYADFLKGLNLSILDPDRRVFPVAPVIDEDGDGDLADEIPLSDHGDTRTFLDDGKPRYRDGSKRRDVYYKTIVEHRKNIPFSFMKRANAPYFDSINNRFLKGLRFQNASPLFYTDLIARSGIPIYHVGGWFDGFSRGTMKLFATLQHNGVQKLHVAPRFHLPYVTDAYVKHLEYKENYPEQLELERLRFFDRYLKDIENGIDKEPPVSLYVMNRGWRLEKEWPLARQEMTSYNFSEEGRLMRIIGLPGQDVHSIDYTQRSGYGEEDINRWIMMKTPTKIMERTDLDRRCMVYETEPLAEDMEVTGHPLMTIYMTSNQADADVFIYLCDVDQSGRSLYVSEGQLRAGWHRTFNDDDQVLGKFDVQPNLPWHGYRERQFDPDPFREGKPVKLSFDLMPVSWLFKKGHRIRIAIAGADDGNFEKNPATCSGESPWDCPETLWSIYRGDRYRSRIDLPVIPAK
;
A
#
# COMPACT_ATOMS: atom_id res chain seq x y z
N MET A 1 -58.08 42.48 -3.25
CA MET A 1 -56.73 42.91 -3.66
C MET A 1 -56.09 41.78 -4.45
N LYS A 2 -55.86 42.01 -5.75
CA LYS A 2 -55.17 41.09 -6.66
C LYS A 2 -53.68 41.04 -6.31
N ARG A 3 -53.07 39.85 -6.24
CA ARG A 3 -51.64 39.68 -6.47
C ARG A 3 -51.41 38.54 -7.45
N ILE A 4 -50.63 38.89 -8.46
CA ILE A 4 -50.22 38.15 -9.63
C ILE A 4 -49.01 37.31 -9.25
N SER A 5 -48.96 36.04 -9.66
CA SER A 5 -47.69 35.31 -9.81
C SER A 5 -47.69 34.62 -11.17
N THR A 6 -46.73 35.07 -11.97
CA THR A 6 -46.45 34.71 -13.35
C THR A 6 -45.85 33.30 -13.42
N GLY A 7 -46.43 32.42 -14.23
CA GLY A 7 -45.84 31.13 -14.55
C GLY A 7 -44.69 31.27 -15.56
N ILE A 8 -43.57 30.59 -15.29
CA ILE A 8 -42.50 30.37 -16.26
C ILE A 8 -42.51 28.88 -16.60
N LEU A 9 -42.93 28.60 -17.84
CA LEU A 9 -42.91 27.29 -18.48
C LEU A 9 -41.51 27.11 -19.10
N LEU A 10 -40.66 26.25 -18.53
CA LEU A 10 -39.38 25.88 -19.15
C LEU A 10 -39.62 24.72 -20.14
N ILE A 11 -39.50 25.04 -21.42
CA ILE A 11 -39.52 24.09 -22.54
C ILE A 11 -38.14 23.41 -22.61
N PHE A 12 -38.10 22.09 -22.44
CA PHE A 12 -36.93 21.27 -22.75
C PHE A 12 -36.84 21.09 -24.27
N ILE A 13 -35.84 21.73 -24.89
CA ILE A 13 -35.45 21.44 -26.27
C ILE A 13 -34.56 20.19 -26.24
N VAL A 14 -35.08 19.08 -26.75
CA VAL A 14 -34.32 17.85 -27.02
C VAL A 14 -33.51 18.09 -28.31
N THR A 15 -32.20 18.25 -28.18
CA THR A 15 -31.30 18.24 -29.35
C THR A 15 -30.93 16.78 -29.65
N LEU A 16 -31.58 16.22 -30.67
CA LEU A 16 -31.17 14.96 -31.29
C LEU A 16 -29.83 15.20 -32.02
N ALA A 17 -28.72 14.76 -31.42
CA ALA A 17 -27.47 14.63 -32.13
C ALA A 17 -27.54 13.40 -33.04
N VAL A 18 -27.70 13.66 -34.33
CA VAL A 18 -27.61 12.66 -35.40
C VAL A 18 -26.18 12.11 -35.40
N THR A 19 -26.04 10.80 -35.24
CA THR A 19 -24.78 10.07 -35.38
C THR A 19 -24.29 10.19 -36.82
N GLY A 20 -23.28 11.01 -37.04
CA GLY A 20 -22.46 10.95 -38.24
C GLY A 20 -21.67 9.65 -38.24
N CYS A 21 -21.79 8.86 -39.32
CA CYS A 21 -20.82 7.83 -39.65
C CYS A 21 -19.48 8.51 -39.89
N ASP A 22 -18.52 8.32 -38.99
CA ASP A 22 -17.18 8.87 -39.15
C ASP A 22 -16.40 7.97 -40.10
N ASN A 23 -16.19 8.47 -41.32
CA ASN A 23 -15.37 7.84 -42.34
C ASN A 23 -13.90 7.90 -41.89
N GLY A 24 -13.35 6.76 -41.48
CA GLY A 24 -11.93 6.40 -41.64
C GLY A 24 -10.88 7.49 -41.42
N SER A 25 -10.93 8.25 -40.32
CA SER A 25 -9.77 9.01 -39.90
C SER A 25 -8.73 8.04 -39.36
N ILE A 26 -7.52 8.07 -39.93
CA ILE A 26 -6.38 7.35 -39.38
C ILE A 26 -6.17 7.93 -37.98
N THR A 27 -6.56 7.19 -36.94
CA THR A 27 -6.28 7.59 -35.57
C THR A 27 -4.77 7.67 -35.40
N GLU A 28 -4.27 8.89 -35.19
CA GLU A 28 -2.85 9.12 -34.93
C GLU A 28 -2.44 8.23 -33.74
N LYS A 29 -1.50 7.32 -33.98
CA LYS A 29 -0.99 6.43 -32.94
C LYS A 29 -0.18 7.24 -31.94
N LYS A 30 -0.64 7.30 -30.69
CA LYS A 30 0.03 7.99 -29.60
C LYS A 30 0.38 6.97 -28.53
N SER A 31 1.66 6.93 -28.17
CA SER A 31 2.11 6.18 -27.02
C SER A 31 3.24 6.93 -26.36
N SER A 32 2.90 7.59 -25.27
CA SER A 32 3.83 8.20 -24.33
C SER A 32 3.29 8.01 -22.92
N TYR A 33 4.10 8.29 -21.91
CA TYR A 33 3.63 8.36 -20.52
C TYR A 33 2.34 9.20 -20.42
N PHE A 34 1.28 8.60 -19.85
CA PHE A 34 -0.08 9.16 -19.71
C PHE A 34 -0.85 9.47 -21.00
N SER A 35 -0.36 9.05 -22.18
CA SER A 35 -1.05 9.22 -23.45
C SER A 35 -0.97 7.94 -24.28
N TYR A 36 -2.12 7.28 -24.46
CA TYR A 36 -2.19 6.02 -25.20
C TYR A 36 -3.43 5.93 -26.06
N SER A 37 -3.26 5.87 -27.39
CA SER A 37 -4.34 5.73 -28.37
C SER A 37 -3.87 5.14 -29.70
N GLY A 38 -4.76 4.45 -30.42
CA GLY A 38 -4.51 3.96 -31.79
C GLY A 38 -3.69 2.67 -31.90
N TYR A 39 -3.22 2.11 -30.78
CA TYR A 39 -2.54 0.81 -30.73
C TYR A 39 -3.49 -0.35 -30.43
N SER A 40 -4.50 -0.08 -29.61
CA SER A 40 -5.66 -0.93 -29.37
C SER A 40 -6.89 -0.03 -29.26
N SER A 41 -8.08 -0.62 -29.39
CA SER A 41 -9.35 0.10 -29.33
C SER A 41 -10.36 -0.67 -28.49
N PRO A 42 -11.31 0.03 -27.83
CA PRO A 42 -12.44 -0.63 -27.20
C PRO A 42 -13.28 -1.33 -28.27
N ALA A 43 -13.36 -2.66 -28.20
CA ALA A 43 -14.00 -3.50 -29.20
C ALA A 43 -15.24 -4.24 -28.66
N TYR A 44 -15.36 -4.36 -27.34
CA TYR A 44 -16.45 -5.06 -26.66
C TYR A 44 -17.29 -4.05 -25.88
N LYS A 45 -18.62 -4.20 -25.92
CA LYS A 45 -19.54 -3.27 -25.25
C LYS A 45 -20.09 -3.81 -23.93
N ASP A 46 -20.07 -5.13 -23.74
CA ASP A 46 -20.62 -5.79 -22.57
C ASP A 46 -19.72 -6.96 -22.13
N TYR A 47 -20.12 -7.66 -21.07
CA TYR A 47 -19.44 -8.85 -20.58
C TYR A 47 -20.40 -9.83 -19.93
N LYS A 48 -20.04 -11.11 -19.95
CA LYS A 48 -20.69 -12.15 -19.15
C LYS A 48 -19.88 -12.43 -17.89
N ARG A 49 -20.57 -12.50 -16.75
CA ARG A 49 -20.01 -12.98 -15.48
C ARG A 49 -20.40 -14.44 -15.25
N ALA A 50 -19.44 -15.25 -14.81
CA ALA A 50 -19.67 -16.58 -14.25
C ALA A 50 -19.00 -16.67 -12.87
N THR A 51 -19.70 -17.24 -11.90
CA THR A 51 -19.25 -17.37 -10.51
C THR A 51 -19.24 -18.84 -10.16
N GLN A 52 -18.15 -19.37 -9.60
CA GLN A 52 -18.05 -20.80 -9.28
C GLN A 52 -17.01 -21.09 -8.18
N LEU A 53 -17.09 -22.29 -7.62
CA LEU A 53 -16.05 -22.85 -6.76
C LEU A 53 -15.06 -23.68 -7.60
N VAL A 54 -13.77 -23.43 -7.42
CA VAL A 54 -12.69 -24.21 -8.02
C VAL A 54 -12.04 -25.06 -6.93
N PRO A 55 -12.08 -26.40 -7.01
CA PRO A 55 -11.45 -27.27 -6.03
C PRO A 55 -9.93 -27.28 -6.22
N MET A 56 -9.20 -26.96 -5.15
CA MET A 56 -7.75 -27.12 -5.05
C MET A 56 -7.41 -28.57 -4.70
N LYS A 57 -6.16 -28.99 -4.92
CA LYS A 57 -5.71 -30.37 -4.65
C LYS A 57 -5.85 -30.79 -3.19
N ASP A 58 -5.77 -29.86 -2.26
CA ASP A 58 -5.90 -30.12 -0.82
C ASP A 58 -7.35 -30.20 -0.34
N GLY A 59 -8.33 -30.04 -1.24
CA GLY A 59 -9.75 -30.11 -0.97
C GLY A 59 -10.41 -28.77 -0.61
N VAL A 60 -9.62 -27.69 -0.48
CA VAL A 60 -10.20 -26.35 -0.35
C VAL A 60 -10.82 -25.91 -1.67
N ASN A 61 -12.02 -25.36 -1.59
CA ASN A 61 -12.71 -24.74 -2.72
C ASN A 61 -12.50 -23.23 -2.68
N LEU A 62 -11.96 -22.67 -3.76
CA LEU A 62 -11.78 -21.24 -3.93
C LEU A 62 -12.91 -20.65 -4.78
N ALA A 63 -13.51 -19.57 -4.30
CA ALA A 63 -14.55 -18.83 -5.01
C ALA A 63 -13.94 -17.93 -6.07
N VAL A 64 -14.39 -18.10 -7.32
CA VAL A 64 -13.85 -17.43 -8.50
C VAL A 64 -14.96 -16.78 -9.30
N ASP A 65 -14.76 -15.51 -9.66
CA ASP A 65 -15.53 -14.82 -10.70
C ASP A 65 -14.70 -14.72 -11.97
N VAL A 66 -15.32 -15.09 -13.09
CA VAL A 66 -14.78 -14.94 -14.45
C VAL A 66 -15.66 -13.97 -15.22
N PHE A 67 -15.04 -12.93 -15.77
CA PHE A 67 -15.68 -11.92 -16.61
C PHE A 67 -15.13 -12.04 -18.03
N LEU A 68 -16.01 -12.34 -18.98
CA LEU A 68 -15.64 -12.54 -20.39
C LEU A 68 -16.26 -11.44 -21.25
N PRO A 69 -15.47 -10.74 -22.10
CA PRO A 69 -15.99 -9.74 -23.02
C PRO A 69 -17.03 -10.31 -23.99
N THR A 70 -18.10 -9.55 -24.23
CA THR A 70 -19.20 -9.88 -25.18
C THR A 70 -19.62 -8.65 -25.99
N ASP A 71 -20.48 -8.85 -27.00
CA ASP A 71 -20.91 -7.77 -27.92
C ASP A 71 -19.72 -7.04 -28.57
N GLY A 72 -18.89 -7.82 -29.26
CA GLY A 72 -17.69 -7.38 -29.95
C GLY A 72 -17.25 -8.41 -31.02
N PRO A 73 -16.05 -8.25 -31.60
CA PRO A 73 -15.53 -9.19 -32.59
C PRO A 73 -15.49 -10.63 -32.07
N PRO A 74 -15.78 -11.63 -32.92
CA PRO A 74 -15.67 -13.03 -32.54
C PRO A 74 -14.26 -13.34 -32.03
N ALA A 75 -14.17 -13.86 -30.80
CA ALA A 75 -12.93 -14.31 -30.19
C ALA A 75 -13.24 -15.53 -29.31
N ASP A 76 -12.55 -16.63 -29.57
CA ASP A 76 -12.69 -17.85 -28.78
C ASP A 76 -11.82 -17.81 -27.51
N GLN A 77 -10.75 -17.01 -27.52
CA GLN A 77 -9.77 -16.93 -26.44
C GLN A 77 -9.33 -15.48 -26.18
N PHE A 78 -9.10 -15.17 -24.92
CA PHE A 78 -8.67 -13.85 -24.45
C PHE A 78 -7.37 -13.95 -23.62
N PRO A 79 -6.48 -12.94 -23.69
CA PRO A 79 -5.52 -12.70 -22.62
C PRO A 79 -6.27 -12.44 -21.31
N THR A 80 -5.73 -12.90 -20.20
CA THR A 80 -6.41 -12.83 -18.89
C THR A 80 -5.67 -11.91 -17.93
N VAL A 81 -6.41 -11.05 -17.24
CA VAL A 81 -5.91 -10.32 -16.07
C VAL A 81 -6.49 -10.96 -14.81
N PHE A 82 -5.62 -11.33 -13.87
CA PHE A 82 -5.98 -12.07 -12.66
C PHE A 82 -5.68 -11.26 -11.39
N VAL A 83 -6.65 -11.25 -10.47
CA VAL A 83 -6.52 -10.71 -9.12
C VAL A 83 -6.83 -11.82 -8.11
N PHE A 84 -5.91 -12.10 -7.18
CA PHE A 84 -6.15 -13.02 -6.08
C PHE A 84 -6.30 -12.23 -4.79
N THR A 85 -7.47 -12.26 -4.15
CA THR A 85 -7.88 -11.24 -3.18
C THR A 85 -8.20 -11.79 -1.79
N PRO A 86 -7.74 -11.12 -0.72
CA PRO A 86 -8.27 -11.30 0.63
C PRO A 86 -9.43 -10.32 0.94
N TYR A 87 -9.81 -9.48 -0.01
CA TYR A 87 -10.72 -8.34 0.18
C TYR A 87 -12.10 -8.51 -0.49
N ASN A 88 -12.58 -9.74 -0.57
CA ASN A 88 -13.84 -10.16 -1.20
C ASN A 88 -13.89 -9.89 -2.73
N ARG A 89 -14.20 -10.92 -3.53
CA ARG A 89 -14.42 -10.82 -4.99
C ARG A 89 -15.70 -10.05 -5.33
N ALA A 90 -16.68 -10.11 -4.45
CA ALA A 90 -17.99 -9.50 -4.56
C ALA A 90 -18.61 -9.37 -3.17
N PHE A 91 -19.47 -8.37 -2.97
CA PHE A 91 -20.18 -8.16 -1.70
C PHE A 91 -21.66 -7.90 -1.94
N CYS A 92 -22.46 -8.06 -0.89
CA CYS A 92 -23.90 -7.88 -0.90
C CYS A 92 -24.31 -6.75 0.04
N TRP A 93 -25.14 -5.82 -0.44
CA TRP A 93 -25.76 -4.77 0.37
C TRP A 93 -27.27 -4.92 0.34
N LEU A 94 -27.79 -5.82 1.19
CA LEU A 94 -29.19 -6.26 1.23
C LEU A 94 -30.17 -5.10 1.47
N ASP A 95 -29.95 -4.31 2.52
CA ASP A 95 -30.90 -3.28 2.98
C ASP A 95 -30.48 -1.87 2.57
N MET A 96 -30.04 -1.71 1.31
CA MET A 96 -29.59 -0.42 0.82
C MET A 96 -30.77 0.56 0.65
N PRO A 97 -30.72 1.77 1.25
CA PRO A 97 -31.75 2.79 1.07
C PRO A 97 -32.00 3.12 -0.40
N TRP A 98 -33.27 3.40 -0.77
CA TRP A 98 -33.67 3.64 -2.17
C TRP A 98 -32.84 4.73 -2.86
N TRP A 99 -32.47 5.79 -2.15
CA TRP A 99 -31.65 6.87 -2.70
C TRP A 99 -30.20 6.43 -2.93
N LYS A 100 -29.66 5.53 -2.10
CA LYS A 100 -28.35 4.90 -2.32
C LYS A 100 -28.39 3.94 -3.50
N LYS A 101 -29.51 3.23 -3.74
CA LYS A 101 -29.74 2.41 -4.97
C LYS A 101 -29.66 3.26 -6.22
N LEU A 102 -30.27 4.44 -6.22
CA LEU A 102 -30.18 5.38 -7.34
C LEU A 102 -28.73 5.85 -7.57
N VAL A 103 -28.02 6.24 -6.51
CA VAL A 103 -26.61 6.66 -6.62
C VAL A 103 -25.71 5.52 -7.12
N ALA A 104 -25.92 4.30 -6.62
CA ALA A 104 -25.19 3.11 -7.05
C ALA A 104 -25.44 2.82 -8.53
N PHE A 105 -26.70 2.89 -8.99
CA PHE A 105 -27.06 2.67 -10.39
C PHE A 105 -26.37 3.68 -11.31
N VAL A 106 -26.39 4.96 -10.95
CA VAL A 106 -25.72 6.02 -11.72
C VAL A 106 -24.19 5.81 -11.79
N LYS A 107 -23.57 5.31 -10.71
CA LYS A 107 -22.11 5.11 -10.64
C LYS A 107 -21.62 3.81 -11.27
N SER A 108 -22.39 2.74 -11.17
CA SER A 108 -21.94 1.36 -11.42
C SER A 108 -22.83 0.57 -12.39
N GLY A 109 -23.96 1.14 -12.81
CA GLY A 109 -24.97 0.44 -13.62
C GLY A 109 -25.80 -0.58 -12.85
N SER A 110 -25.58 -0.76 -11.54
CA SER A 110 -26.32 -1.72 -10.71
C SER A 110 -27.01 -1.04 -9.53
N SER A 111 -28.25 -1.47 -9.24
CA SER A 111 -28.99 -1.08 -8.04
C SER A 111 -28.74 -2.03 -6.84
N GLY A 112 -27.76 -2.93 -6.95
CA GLY A 112 -27.54 -4.02 -6.01
C GLY A 112 -28.55 -5.17 -6.18
N PRO A 113 -28.63 -6.10 -5.20
CA PRO A 113 -27.90 -6.07 -3.92
C PRO A 113 -26.43 -6.50 -4.06
N ILE A 114 -26.05 -7.19 -5.14
CA ILE A 114 -24.68 -7.69 -5.34
C ILE A 114 -23.83 -6.68 -6.13
N PHE A 115 -22.65 -6.39 -5.60
CA PHE A 115 -21.62 -5.56 -6.21
C PHE A 115 -20.34 -6.38 -6.42
N HIS A 116 -19.78 -6.32 -7.63
CA HIS A 116 -18.63 -7.14 -8.02
C HIS A 116 -17.61 -6.35 -8.84
N TYR A 117 -16.41 -6.91 -9.01
CA TYR A 117 -15.28 -6.21 -9.64
C TYR A 117 -15.54 -5.80 -11.09
N GLY A 118 -16.32 -6.57 -11.86
CA GLY A 118 -16.74 -6.17 -13.20
C GLY A 118 -17.39 -4.78 -13.27
N MET A 119 -17.99 -4.26 -12.19
CA MET A 119 -18.61 -2.92 -12.18
C MET A 119 -17.60 -1.76 -12.03
N LYS A 120 -16.34 -2.06 -11.70
CA LYS A 120 -15.30 -1.05 -11.51
C LYS A 120 -14.81 -0.52 -12.85
N LYS A 121 -14.50 0.79 -12.93
CA LYS A 121 -14.13 1.45 -14.18
C LYS A 121 -12.86 0.87 -14.81
N GLU A 122 -11.88 0.54 -13.98
CA GLU A 122 -10.63 -0.11 -14.36
C GLU A 122 -10.86 -1.48 -15.02
N ILE A 123 -11.79 -2.28 -14.47
CA ILE A 123 -12.09 -3.61 -15.02
C ILE A 123 -12.93 -3.50 -16.28
N GLN A 124 -13.88 -2.56 -16.31
CA GLN A 124 -14.64 -2.21 -17.51
C GLN A 124 -13.72 -1.79 -18.67
N LEU A 125 -12.65 -1.04 -18.38
CA LEU A 125 -11.67 -0.67 -19.39
C LEU A 125 -11.00 -1.93 -19.97
N LEU A 126 -10.49 -2.83 -19.13
CA LEU A 126 -9.87 -4.07 -19.61
C LEU A 126 -10.84 -4.95 -20.41
N LEU A 127 -12.07 -5.15 -19.94
CA LEU A 127 -13.09 -5.92 -20.64
C LEU A 127 -13.40 -5.35 -22.03
N LYS A 128 -13.58 -4.02 -22.13
CA LYS A 128 -13.83 -3.34 -23.42
C LYS A 128 -12.68 -3.53 -24.41
N TYR A 129 -11.45 -3.63 -23.92
CA TYR A 129 -10.26 -3.86 -24.74
C TYR A 129 -9.97 -5.35 -24.98
N GLY A 130 -10.89 -6.27 -24.66
CA GLY A 130 -10.78 -7.68 -25.00
C GLY A 130 -9.85 -8.47 -24.07
N TYR A 131 -9.86 -8.16 -22.77
CA TYR A 131 -9.26 -8.99 -21.73
C TYR A 131 -10.33 -9.78 -21.00
N ALA A 132 -10.11 -11.07 -20.77
CA ALA A 132 -10.82 -11.77 -19.70
C ALA A 132 -10.32 -11.23 -18.35
N PHE A 133 -11.21 -11.05 -17.40
CA PHE A 133 -10.84 -10.69 -16.02
C PHE A 133 -11.26 -11.80 -15.07
N VAL A 134 -10.34 -12.23 -14.21
CA VAL A 134 -10.58 -13.25 -13.21
C VAL A 134 -10.24 -12.68 -11.84
N ILE A 135 -11.12 -12.90 -10.88
CA ILE A 135 -10.84 -12.61 -9.47
C ILE A 135 -11.22 -13.80 -8.60
N ALA A 136 -10.37 -14.15 -7.66
CA ALA A 136 -10.60 -15.25 -6.73
C ALA A 136 -10.41 -14.80 -5.28
N ASP A 137 -11.28 -15.26 -4.39
CA ASP A 137 -11.09 -15.11 -2.95
C ASP A 137 -9.99 -16.07 -2.48
N MET A 138 -9.03 -15.59 -1.70
CA MET A 138 -8.02 -16.43 -1.04
C MET A 138 -8.68 -17.43 -0.08
N ARG A 139 -8.02 -18.56 0.21
CA ARG A 139 -8.51 -19.50 1.21
C ARG A 139 -8.78 -18.79 2.55
N GLY A 140 -9.88 -19.15 3.20
CA GLY A 140 -10.30 -18.51 4.44
C GLY A 140 -10.73 -17.04 4.29
N CYS A 141 -10.97 -16.56 3.06
CA CYS A 141 -11.46 -15.22 2.78
C CYS A 141 -12.72 -15.30 1.92
N GLY A 142 -13.56 -14.26 2.00
CA GLY A 142 -14.73 -14.10 1.14
C GLY A 142 -15.61 -15.35 1.11
N ALA A 143 -15.87 -15.89 -0.08
CA ALA A 143 -16.68 -17.11 -0.24
C ALA A 143 -15.86 -18.39 -0.45
N SER A 144 -14.53 -18.33 -0.29
CA SER A 144 -13.64 -19.49 -0.37
C SER A 144 -13.60 -20.23 0.95
N THR A 145 -13.61 -21.56 0.92
CA THR A 145 -13.51 -22.41 2.13
C THR A 145 -12.12 -22.38 2.77
N GLY A 146 -11.97 -23.05 3.91
CA GLY A 146 -10.71 -23.24 4.61
C GLY A 146 -10.40 -22.15 5.63
N SER A 147 -9.15 -22.13 6.10
CA SER A 147 -8.65 -21.10 7.01
C SER A 147 -7.19 -20.81 6.71
N GLN A 148 -6.72 -19.64 7.11
CA GLN A 148 -5.38 -19.16 6.77
C GLN A 148 -4.62 -18.51 7.93
N VAL A 149 -3.31 -18.47 7.73
CA VAL A 149 -2.44 -17.44 8.29
C VAL A 149 -2.09 -16.50 7.13
N PRO A 150 -2.25 -15.17 7.26
CA PRO A 150 -1.89 -14.24 6.20
C PRO A 150 -0.44 -14.38 5.75
N PHE A 151 -0.18 -14.12 4.47
CA PHE A 151 1.14 -14.07 3.83
C PHE A 151 1.94 -15.37 3.93
N THR A 152 1.28 -16.52 3.74
CA THR A 152 1.92 -17.85 3.88
C THR A 152 2.06 -18.61 2.56
N PRO A 153 3.03 -19.55 2.49
CA PRO A 153 3.27 -20.35 1.27
C PRO A 153 2.04 -21.07 0.72
N VAL A 154 1.13 -21.56 1.58
CA VAL A 154 -0.08 -22.26 1.13
C VAL A 154 -0.99 -21.38 0.25
N ILE A 155 -1.02 -20.06 0.50
CA ILE A 155 -1.75 -19.10 -0.35
C ILE A 155 -1.04 -18.95 -1.71
N VAL A 156 0.29 -19.05 -1.73
CA VAL A 156 1.05 -19.05 -2.99
C VAL A 156 0.76 -20.30 -3.79
N ASP A 157 0.67 -21.46 -3.13
CA ASP A 157 0.36 -22.74 -3.77
C ASP A 157 -1.04 -22.72 -4.41
N ASP A 158 -2.04 -22.16 -3.71
CA ASP A 158 -3.39 -21.90 -4.27
C ASP A 158 -3.35 -21.02 -5.52
N GLY A 159 -2.60 -19.92 -5.45
CA GLY A 159 -2.48 -18.98 -6.56
C GLY A 159 -1.83 -19.64 -7.78
N GLU A 160 -0.85 -20.52 -7.58
CA GLU A 160 -0.20 -21.26 -8.66
C GLU A 160 -1.17 -22.26 -9.31
N GLU A 161 -1.97 -22.97 -8.51
CA GLU A 161 -3.02 -23.87 -9.02
C GLU A 161 -4.09 -23.10 -9.81
N LEU A 162 -4.50 -21.93 -9.34
CA LEU A 162 -5.42 -21.06 -10.08
C LEU A 162 -4.81 -20.55 -11.40
N LEU A 163 -3.53 -20.17 -11.43
CA LEU A 163 -2.86 -19.79 -12.70
C LEU A 163 -2.86 -20.95 -13.71
N GLN A 164 -2.64 -22.18 -13.25
CA GLN A 164 -2.73 -23.37 -14.11
C GLN A 164 -4.17 -23.59 -14.59
N TRP A 165 -5.13 -23.51 -13.68
CA TRP A 165 -6.55 -23.67 -13.98
C TRP A 165 -7.04 -22.65 -15.02
N ILE A 166 -6.70 -21.35 -14.85
CA ILE A 166 -7.04 -20.28 -15.79
C ILE A 166 -6.44 -20.58 -17.17
N SER A 167 -5.16 -20.98 -17.22
CA SER A 167 -4.42 -21.12 -18.48
C SER A 167 -4.95 -22.18 -19.44
N VAL A 168 -5.72 -23.15 -18.94
CA VAL A 168 -6.28 -24.26 -19.73
C VAL A 168 -7.77 -24.08 -20.04
N GLN A 169 -8.39 -22.99 -19.58
CA GLN A 169 -9.80 -22.73 -19.89
C GLN A 169 -9.97 -22.43 -21.39
N LYS A 170 -11.09 -22.88 -21.97
CA LYS A 170 -11.38 -22.69 -23.40
C LYS A 170 -11.35 -21.22 -23.83
N TRP A 171 -11.71 -20.31 -22.93
CA TRP A 171 -11.75 -18.86 -23.15
C TRP A 171 -10.40 -18.16 -22.90
N SER A 172 -9.37 -18.85 -22.40
CA SER A 172 -8.05 -18.26 -22.15
C SER A 172 -7.08 -18.61 -23.26
N ASN A 173 -6.24 -17.65 -23.67
CA ASN A 173 -5.11 -17.91 -24.57
C ASN A 173 -3.83 -18.34 -23.82
N GLY A 174 -3.92 -18.59 -22.51
CA GLY A 174 -2.82 -19.03 -21.66
C GLY A 174 -1.84 -17.92 -21.22
N LYS A 175 -2.03 -16.66 -21.67
CA LYS A 175 -1.25 -15.50 -21.20
C LYS A 175 -2.01 -14.77 -20.10
N ILE A 176 -1.42 -14.75 -18.91
CA ILE A 176 -2.00 -14.16 -17.71
C ILE A 176 -1.12 -13.00 -17.25
N GLY A 177 -1.72 -11.85 -17.00
CA GLY A 177 -1.11 -10.76 -16.24
C GLY A 177 -1.79 -10.63 -14.88
N MET A 178 -1.10 -10.03 -13.91
CA MET A 178 -1.71 -9.72 -12.61
C MET A 178 -1.55 -8.25 -12.25
N MET A 179 -2.46 -7.75 -11.43
CA MET A 179 -2.49 -6.39 -10.92
C MET A 179 -3.04 -6.33 -9.49
N GLY A 180 -2.86 -5.18 -8.86
CA GLY A 180 -3.49 -4.84 -7.60
C GLY A 180 -2.48 -4.36 -6.57
N GLN A 181 -3.01 -3.74 -5.52
CA GLN A 181 -2.23 -3.08 -4.48
C GLN A 181 -2.11 -3.90 -3.20
N SER A 182 -1.09 -3.60 -2.39
CA SER A 182 -0.95 -4.14 -1.03
C SER A 182 -0.85 -5.67 -1.03
N TYR A 183 -1.74 -6.40 -0.35
CA TYR A 183 -1.71 -7.87 -0.34
C TYR A 183 -1.88 -8.46 -1.77
N HIS A 184 -2.58 -7.78 -2.70
CA HIS A 184 -2.58 -8.20 -4.11
C HIS A 184 -1.20 -8.09 -4.76
N ALA A 185 -0.40 -7.09 -4.38
CA ALA A 185 0.96 -6.91 -4.87
C ALA A 185 1.92 -7.96 -4.28
N TRP A 186 1.73 -8.33 -3.01
CA TRP A 186 2.50 -9.42 -2.40
C TRP A 186 2.36 -10.73 -3.18
N ILE A 187 1.12 -11.16 -3.45
CA ILE A 187 0.89 -12.46 -4.10
C ILE A 187 1.39 -12.49 -5.54
N GLN A 188 1.38 -11.35 -6.24
CA GLN A 188 2.00 -11.21 -7.57
C GLN A 188 3.48 -11.56 -7.55
N LEU A 189 4.23 -10.98 -6.61
CA LEU A 189 5.67 -11.23 -6.46
C LEU A 189 5.95 -12.67 -6.03
N MET A 190 5.10 -13.22 -5.15
CA MET A 190 5.25 -14.61 -4.69
C MET A 190 5.03 -15.60 -5.83
N LEU A 191 4.02 -15.39 -6.66
CA LEU A 191 3.76 -16.23 -7.83
C LEU A 191 4.84 -16.05 -8.90
N ALA A 192 5.36 -14.84 -9.11
CA ALA A 192 6.51 -14.64 -10.00
C ALA A 192 7.73 -15.46 -9.56
N SER A 193 7.98 -15.61 -8.25
CA SER A 193 9.06 -16.45 -7.72
C SER A 193 8.92 -17.95 -8.05
N ARG A 194 7.70 -18.41 -8.36
CA ARG A 194 7.44 -19.79 -8.81
C ARG A 194 7.71 -20.00 -10.30
N ASN A 195 7.97 -18.92 -11.05
CA ASN A 195 8.18 -18.92 -12.50
C ASN A 195 7.10 -19.68 -13.31
N PRO A 196 5.80 -19.42 -13.08
CA PRO A 196 4.73 -20.10 -13.79
C PRO A 196 4.72 -19.67 -15.27
N LYS A 197 4.68 -20.65 -16.19
CA LYS A 197 4.75 -20.40 -17.64
C LYS A 197 3.63 -19.50 -18.17
N SER A 198 2.46 -19.50 -17.53
CA SER A 198 1.30 -18.71 -17.95
C SER A 198 1.38 -17.23 -17.53
N LEU A 199 2.15 -16.89 -16.49
CA LEU A 199 2.28 -15.52 -16.01
C LEU A 199 3.28 -14.75 -16.87
N LYS A 200 2.82 -13.66 -17.49
CA LYS A 200 3.58 -12.90 -18.50
C LYS A 200 3.98 -11.50 -18.07
N CYS A 201 3.32 -10.93 -17.08
CA CYS A 201 3.66 -9.63 -16.51
C CYS A 201 2.90 -9.39 -15.21
N ILE A 202 3.46 -8.58 -14.31
CA ILE A 202 2.80 -8.18 -13.06
C ILE A 202 2.93 -6.66 -12.84
N MET A 203 1.94 -6.07 -12.16
CA MET A 203 1.92 -4.65 -11.79
C MET A 203 1.64 -4.52 -10.29
N PRO A 204 2.63 -4.83 -9.43
CA PRO A 204 2.50 -4.72 -7.98
C PRO A 204 2.49 -3.26 -7.53
N GLU A 205 1.52 -2.89 -6.71
CA GLU A 205 1.35 -1.53 -6.21
C GLU A 205 1.45 -1.45 -4.67
N VAL A 206 2.17 -0.45 -4.15
CA VAL A 206 2.33 -0.11 -2.72
C VAL A 206 2.55 -1.33 -1.83
N ILE A 207 3.72 -1.94 -2.00
CA ILE A 207 4.10 -3.16 -1.28
C ILE A 207 5.46 -3.02 -0.61
N LEU A 208 5.56 -3.64 0.57
CA LEU A 208 6.80 -3.80 1.31
C LEU A 208 7.76 -4.75 0.60
N SER A 209 9.05 -4.64 0.91
CA SER A 209 10.09 -5.59 0.49
C SER A 209 10.33 -6.66 1.56
N GLU A 210 10.30 -6.28 2.83
CA GLU A 210 10.62 -7.14 3.98
C GLU A 210 9.59 -6.96 5.11
N SER A 211 8.99 -8.06 5.56
CA SER A 211 7.79 -8.05 6.40
C SER A 211 8.03 -7.60 7.84
N PHE A 212 9.23 -7.75 8.40
CA PHE A 212 9.56 -7.35 9.76
C PHE A 212 9.76 -5.85 9.85
N SER A 213 10.82 -5.34 9.23
CA SER A 213 11.29 -3.97 9.36
C SER A 213 10.52 -2.95 8.52
N GLU A 214 9.61 -3.40 7.65
CA GLU A 214 8.74 -2.51 6.88
C GLU A 214 7.26 -2.83 7.10
N GLY A 215 6.93 -4.11 7.34
CA GLY A 215 5.55 -4.55 7.51
C GLY A 215 4.97 -4.39 8.92
N VAL A 216 5.76 -4.64 9.96
CA VAL A 216 5.26 -4.66 11.35
C VAL A 216 6.09 -3.87 12.37
N ARG A 217 7.40 -3.70 12.12
CA ARG A 217 8.38 -3.12 13.05
C ARG A 217 9.40 -2.18 12.36
N PRO A 218 8.96 -1.11 11.72
CA PRO A 218 9.91 -0.11 11.22
C PRO A 218 10.72 0.48 12.37
N GLY A 219 12.05 0.51 12.18
CA GLY A 219 13.02 0.85 13.23
C GLY A 219 13.16 -0.18 14.36
N GLY A 220 12.56 -1.37 14.23
CA GLY A 220 12.49 -2.37 15.29
C GLY A 220 11.44 -2.06 16.38
N ILE A 221 10.45 -1.22 16.07
CA ILE A 221 9.39 -0.75 16.98
C ILE A 221 8.02 -1.19 16.42
N ASP A 222 7.20 -1.91 17.20
CA ASP A 222 5.87 -2.37 16.74
C ASP A 222 5.00 -1.20 16.25
N ALA A 223 4.55 -1.24 14.98
CA ALA A 223 3.54 -0.35 14.41
C ALA A 223 2.13 -0.78 14.86
N VAL A 224 1.84 -0.59 16.15
CA VAL A 224 0.67 -1.15 16.86
C VAL A 224 -0.66 -0.77 16.19
N SER A 225 -0.84 0.50 15.85
CA SER A 225 -2.11 1.01 15.30
C SER A 225 -2.40 0.41 13.93
N TRP A 226 -1.39 0.37 13.05
CA TRP A 226 -1.47 -0.26 11.74
C TRP A 226 -1.86 -1.74 11.86
N MET A 227 -1.14 -2.50 12.68
CA MET A 227 -1.37 -3.94 12.82
C MET A 227 -2.78 -4.26 13.35
N GLU A 228 -3.26 -3.54 14.35
CA GLU A 228 -4.61 -3.77 14.91
C GLU A 228 -5.70 -3.37 13.92
N GLN A 229 -5.61 -2.17 13.32
CA GLN A 229 -6.62 -1.72 12.37
C GLN A 229 -6.72 -2.63 11.16
N TYR A 230 -5.59 -3.13 10.65
CA TYR A 230 -5.57 -4.07 9.53
C TYR A 230 -6.11 -5.45 9.93
N ALA A 231 -5.75 -5.95 11.11
CA ALA A 231 -6.28 -7.22 11.63
C ALA A 231 -7.80 -7.18 11.81
N ASP A 232 -8.33 -6.09 12.38
CA ASP A 232 -9.76 -5.88 12.56
C ASP A 232 -10.49 -5.75 11.22
N PHE A 233 -9.90 -5.04 10.26
CA PHE A 233 -10.47 -4.93 8.91
C PHE A 233 -10.58 -6.29 8.22
N LEU A 234 -9.49 -7.08 8.21
CA LEU A 234 -9.51 -8.43 7.64
C LEU A 234 -10.49 -9.35 8.38
N LYS A 235 -10.55 -9.27 9.71
CA LYS A 235 -11.50 -10.05 10.51
C LYS A 235 -12.94 -9.72 10.12
N GLY A 236 -13.28 -8.44 9.95
CA GLY A 236 -14.60 -8.02 9.50
C GLY A 236 -14.97 -8.62 8.14
N LEU A 237 -14.06 -8.56 7.17
CA LEU A 237 -14.27 -9.13 5.83
C LEU A 237 -14.41 -10.66 5.87
N ASN A 238 -13.50 -11.34 6.57
CA ASN A 238 -13.46 -12.81 6.64
C ASN A 238 -14.67 -13.39 7.37
N LEU A 239 -15.23 -12.66 8.34
CA LEU A 239 -16.44 -13.06 9.05
C LEU A 239 -17.72 -12.52 8.39
N SER A 240 -17.62 -11.90 7.21
CA SER A 240 -18.73 -11.35 6.43
C SER A 240 -19.66 -10.45 7.23
N ILE A 241 -19.12 -9.61 8.11
CA ILE A 241 -19.93 -8.70 8.93
C ILE A 241 -20.60 -7.63 8.05
N LEU A 242 -21.75 -7.12 8.48
CA LEU A 242 -22.40 -5.95 7.91
C LEU A 242 -22.13 -4.74 8.81
N ASP A 243 -21.17 -3.91 8.41
CA ASP A 243 -20.89 -2.62 9.04
C ASP A 243 -20.79 -1.53 7.96
N PRO A 244 -21.93 -0.92 7.57
CA PRO A 244 -21.94 0.12 6.56
C PRO A 244 -21.13 1.37 6.93
N ASP A 245 -20.97 1.65 8.23
CA ASP A 245 -20.21 2.80 8.72
C ASP A 245 -18.71 2.61 8.45
N ARG A 246 -18.23 1.37 8.58
CA ARG A 246 -16.87 0.97 8.20
C ARG A 246 -16.72 0.50 6.75
N ARG A 247 -17.79 0.59 5.95
CA ARG A 247 -17.87 0.07 4.56
C ARG A 247 -17.51 -1.43 4.45
N VAL A 248 -17.84 -2.21 5.47
CA VAL A 248 -17.71 -3.66 5.46
C VAL A 248 -19.08 -4.26 5.17
N PHE A 249 -19.15 -5.13 4.17
CA PHE A 249 -20.40 -5.74 3.72
C PHE A 249 -20.22 -7.24 3.58
N PRO A 250 -21.30 -8.03 3.76
CA PRO A 250 -21.29 -9.47 3.53
C PRO A 250 -20.71 -9.83 2.17
N VAL A 251 -19.91 -10.88 2.10
CA VAL A 251 -19.45 -11.40 0.81
C VAL A 251 -20.63 -11.97 0.03
N ALA A 252 -20.64 -11.80 -1.29
CA ALA A 252 -21.66 -12.40 -2.13
C ALA A 252 -21.47 -13.94 -2.17
N PRO A 253 -22.54 -14.73 -2.02
CA PRO A 253 -22.49 -16.19 -2.18
C PRO A 253 -22.08 -16.64 -3.59
N VAL A 254 -21.69 -17.91 -3.71
CA VAL A 254 -21.29 -18.57 -4.97
C VAL A 254 -22.35 -19.53 -5.47
N ILE A 255 -22.95 -20.28 -4.56
CA ILE A 255 -23.88 -21.36 -4.83
C ILE A 255 -25.28 -20.87 -4.54
N ASP A 256 -26.13 -21.02 -5.52
CA ASP A 256 -27.58 -20.94 -5.42
C ASP A 256 -28.08 -22.33 -4.95
N GLU A 257 -28.50 -22.42 -3.69
CA GLU A 257 -28.77 -23.66 -2.98
C GLU A 257 -30.21 -24.15 -3.14
N ASP A 258 -31.19 -23.28 -3.39
CA ASP A 258 -32.55 -23.68 -3.80
C ASP A 258 -32.84 -23.58 -5.30
N GLY A 259 -31.97 -22.94 -6.08
CA GLY A 259 -32.11 -22.84 -7.52
C GLY A 259 -33.08 -21.77 -7.97
N ASP A 260 -33.35 -20.75 -7.14
CA ASP A 260 -34.25 -19.64 -7.49
C ASP A 260 -33.55 -18.51 -8.28
N GLY A 261 -32.21 -18.52 -8.30
CA GLY A 261 -31.36 -17.55 -8.97
C GLY A 261 -31.00 -16.30 -8.15
N ASP A 262 -31.50 -16.13 -6.93
CA ASP A 262 -31.22 -15.01 -6.03
C ASP A 262 -30.14 -15.33 -4.99
N LEU A 263 -28.88 -15.29 -5.43
CA LEU A 263 -27.71 -15.49 -4.55
C LEU A 263 -27.68 -14.59 -3.29
N ALA A 264 -28.43 -13.50 -3.22
CA ALA A 264 -28.41 -12.62 -2.06
C ALA A 264 -29.19 -13.21 -0.87
N ASP A 265 -30.16 -14.09 -1.13
CA ASP A 265 -30.99 -14.71 -0.10
C ASP A 265 -30.28 -15.86 0.65
N GLU A 266 -29.19 -16.35 0.06
CA GLU A 266 -28.26 -17.34 0.62
C GLU A 266 -27.47 -16.83 1.81
N ILE A 267 -27.57 -15.54 2.11
CA ILE A 267 -27.02 -14.94 3.32
C ILE A 267 -28.03 -15.15 4.47
N PRO A 268 -27.65 -15.85 5.55
CA PRO A 268 -28.54 -16.07 6.69
C PRO A 268 -29.05 -14.77 7.31
N LEU A 269 -30.13 -14.85 8.08
CA LEU A 269 -30.61 -13.80 8.98
C LEU A 269 -29.88 -13.88 10.32
N SER A 270 -29.82 -12.74 11.02
CA SER A 270 -29.42 -12.67 12.43
C SER A 270 -30.58 -13.09 13.34
N ASP A 271 -30.34 -14.01 14.28
CA ASP A 271 -31.30 -14.52 15.26
C ASP A 271 -31.57 -13.51 16.39
N HIS A 272 -30.69 -12.52 16.59
CA HIS A 272 -30.76 -11.55 17.70
C HIS A 272 -31.17 -10.12 17.28
N GLY A 273 -31.61 -9.94 16.03
CA GLY A 273 -32.02 -8.64 15.51
C GLY A 273 -30.86 -7.66 15.26
N ASP A 274 -29.62 -8.06 15.56
CA ASP A 274 -28.42 -7.34 15.13
C ASP A 274 -28.08 -7.75 13.70
N THR A 275 -28.51 -6.94 12.74
CA THR A 275 -28.23 -7.17 11.32
C THR A 275 -26.75 -7.08 10.95
N ARG A 276 -25.86 -6.76 11.90
CA ARG A 276 -24.42 -6.56 11.66
C ARG A 276 -23.61 -7.85 11.65
N THR A 277 -24.12 -8.96 12.19
CA THR A 277 -23.43 -10.25 12.14
C THR A 277 -24.39 -11.38 11.72
N PHE A 278 -23.91 -12.27 10.86
CA PHE A 278 -24.69 -13.40 10.30
C PHE A 278 -24.23 -14.75 10.87
N LEU A 279 -23.50 -14.70 11.99
CA LEU A 279 -22.81 -15.83 12.60
C LEU A 279 -23.26 -16.01 14.04
N ASP A 280 -24.54 -16.30 14.22
CA ASP A 280 -25.01 -16.81 15.51
C ASP A 280 -24.58 -18.26 15.66
N ASP A 281 -24.36 -18.70 16.91
CA ASP A 281 -24.02 -20.10 17.23
C ASP A 281 -25.25 -21.03 17.12
N GLY A 282 -26.42 -20.48 16.74
CA GLY A 282 -27.66 -21.19 16.44
C GLY A 282 -27.70 -21.78 15.02
N LYS A 283 -28.84 -22.39 14.66
CA LYS A 283 -29.06 -22.85 13.28
C LYS A 283 -29.37 -21.64 12.39
N PRO A 284 -28.71 -21.51 11.21
CA PRO A 284 -28.99 -20.39 10.32
C PRO A 284 -30.46 -20.42 9.85
N ARG A 285 -31.01 -19.22 9.65
CA ARG A 285 -32.34 -18.99 9.07
C ARG A 285 -32.20 -18.13 7.84
N TYR A 286 -33.07 -18.29 6.86
CA TYR A 286 -33.02 -17.54 5.60
C TYR A 286 -34.27 -16.69 5.43
N ARG A 287 -34.17 -15.60 4.65
CA ARG A 287 -35.21 -14.56 4.54
C ARG A 287 -36.53 -15.07 3.99
N ASP A 288 -36.47 -16.04 3.10
CA ASP A 288 -37.57 -16.72 2.43
C ASP A 288 -38.10 -17.95 3.22
N GLY A 289 -37.38 -18.38 4.28
CA GLY A 289 -37.75 -19.50 5.16
C GLY A 289 -37.49 -20.88 4.58
N SER A 290 -36.81 -20.96 3.44
CA SER A 290 -36.43 -22.22 2.78
C SER A 290 -35.33 -22.97 3.54
N LYS A 291 -35.14 -24.25 3.18
CA LYS A 291 -34.07 -25.07 3.73
C LYS A 291 -32.86 -25.02 2.81
N ARG A 292 -31.68 -24.77 3.38
CA ARG A 292 -30.39 -24.73 2.71
C ARG A 292 -29.47 -25.84 3.23
N ARG A 293 -28.38 -26.14 2.52
CA ARG A 293 -27.26 -26.97 3.02
C ARG A 293 -26.23 -26.13 3.76
N ASP A 294 -26.45 -24.81 3.88
CA ASP A 294 -25.71 -23.86 4.69
C ASP A 294 -24.25 -23.71 4.24
N VAL A 295 -24.00 -23.76 2.93
CA VAL A 295 -22.63 -23.76 2.39
C VAL A 295 -21.92 -22.44 2.71
N TYR A 296 -22.62 -21.32 2.55
CA TYR A 296 -22.11 -20.01 2.91
C TYR A 296 -21.78 -19.92 4.41
N TYR A 297 -22.75 -20.25 5.27
CA TYR A 297 -22.57 -20.23 6.74
C TYR A 297 -21.38 -21.11 7.19
N LYS A 298 -21.30 -22.35 6.70
CA LYS A 298 -20.20 -23.28 7.03
C LYS A 298 -18.84 -22.74 6.64
N THR A 299 -18.74 -22.12 5.47
CA THR A 299 -17.51 -21.45 5.00
C THR A 299 -17.06 -20.38 5.99
N ILE A 300 -17.97 -19.49 6.41
CA ILE A 300 -17.63 -18.44 7.35
C ILE A 300 -17.31 -18.99 8.77
N VAL A 301 -17.94 -20.09 9.18
CA VAL A 301 -17.56 -20.79 10.42
C VAL A 301 -16.12 -21.32 10.37
N GLU A 302 -15.65 -21.80 9.21
CA GLU A 302 -14.25 -22.19 9.03
C GLU A 302 -13.29 -20.99 9.19
N HIS A 303 -13.68 -19.80 8.72
CA HIS A 303 -12.88 -18.57 8.81
C HIS A 303 -12.63 -18.12 10.25
N ARG A 304 -13.46 -18.53 11.22
CA ARG A 304 -13.19 -18.30 12.66
C ARG A 304 -11.86 -18.88 13.12
N LYS A 305 -11.27 -19.82 12.36
CA LYS A 305 -9.96 -20.44 12.62
C LYS A 305 -8.79 -19.65 12.01
N ASN A 306 -9.04 -18.57 11.27
CA ASN A 306 -7.98 -17.71 10.75
C ASN A 306 -7.14 -17.13 11.88
N ILE A 307 -5.83 -17.05 11.67
CA ILE A 307 -4.93 -16.37 12.62
C ILE A 307 -4.92 -14.87 12.29
N PRO A 308 -5.26 -13.99 13.23
CA PRO A 308 -5.26 -12.54 13.00
C PRO A 308 -3.86 -12.01 12.69
N PHE A 309 -3.76 -11.00 11.83
CA PHE A 309 -2.49 -10.35 11.51
C PHE A 309 -1.78 -9.75 12.73
N SER A 310 -2.53 -9.31 13.75
CA SER A 310 -1.99 -8.79 15.01
C SER A 310 -1.20 -9.81 15.83
N PHE A 311 -1.25 -11.11 15.48
CA PHE A 311 -0.36 -12.12 16.07
C PHE A 311 1.11 -11.93 15.66
N MET A 312 1.40 -11.07 14.69
CA MET A 312 2.77 -10.72 14.30
C MET A 312 3.44 -9.71 15.26
N LYS A 313 2.73 -9.22 16.29
CA LYS A 313 3.24 -8.34 17.36
C LYS A 313 4.37 -8.96 18.20
N ARG A 314 5.12 -8.10 18.91
CA ARG A 314 6.39 -8.44 19.59
C ARG A 314 6.20 -9.54 20.62
N ALA A 315 5.06 -9.53 21.31
CA ALA A 315 4.69 -10.55 22.29
C ALA A 315 4.71 -11.99 21.73
N ASN A 316 4.53 -12.17 20.42
CA ASN A 316 4.45 -13.47 19.76
C ASN A 316 5.62 -13.75 18.81
N ALA A 317 6.27 -12.71 18.26
CA ALA A 317 7.37 -12.82 17.31
C ALA A 317 8.33 -11.61 17.42
N PRO A 318 9.16 -11.54 18.49
CA PRO A 318 9.93 -10.33 18.83
C PRO A 318 11.08 -10.00 17.88
N TYR A 319 11.65 -11.00 17.22
CA TYR A 319 12.85 -10.87 16.38
C TYR A 319 12.61 -11.34 14.94
N PHE A 320 13.42 -10.86 14.01
CA PHE A 320 13.36 -11.23 12.58
C PHE A 320 13.52 -12.74 12.34
N ASP A 321 14.30 -13.41 13.18
CA ASP A 321 14.52 -14.86 13.16
C ASP A 321 13.59 -15.64 14.11
N SER A 322 12.54 -15.01 14.63
CA SER A 322 11.51 -15.70 15.42
C SER A 322 10.83 -16.79 14.61
N ILE A 323 10.71 -17.97 15.22
CA ILE A 323 9.95 -19.09 14.69
C ILE A 323 8.80 -19.38 15.66
N ASN A 324 7.59 -18.93 15.33
CA ASN A 324 6.44 -19.21 16.18
C ASN A 324 5.86 -20.59 15.84
N ASN A 325 6.30 -21.62 16.55
CA ASN A 325 5.82 -22.99 16.39
C ASN A 325 4.41 -23.23 16.96
N ARG A 326 3.92 -22.34 17.85
CA ARG A 326 2.66 -22.54 18.57
C ARG A 326 1.43 -22.13 17.75
N PHE A 327 1.52 -21.01 17.03
CA PHE A 327 0.39 -20.43 16.29
C PHE A 327 0.65 -20.29 14.79
N LEU A 328 1.90 -20.12 14.36
CA LEU A 328 2.25 -19.87 12.96
C LEU A 328 2.93 -21.08 12.29
N LYS A 329 2.93 -22.26 12.94
CA LYS A 329 3.41 -23.54 12.38
C LYS A 329 4.81 -23.47 11.73
N GLY A 330 5.74 -22.71 12.33
CA GLY A 330 7.10 -22.58 11.82
C GLY A 330 7.31 -21.48 10.77
N LEU A 331 6.30 -20.62 10.54
CA LEU A 331 6.43 -19.43 9.71
C LEU A 331 7.51 -18.49 10.25
N ARG A 332 8.28 -17.92 9.31
CA ARG A 332 9.25 -16.87 9.56
C ARG A 332 8.88 -15.62 8.78
N PHE A 333 9.37 -14.45 9.21
CA PHE A 333 9.20 -13.21 8.46
C PHE A 333 9.75 -13.28 7.03
N GLN A 334 10.84 -14.04 6.82
CA GLN A 334 11.38 -14.25 5.48
C GLN A 334 10.37 -14.93 4.54
N ASN A 335 9.49 -15.81 5.04
CA ASN A 335 8.53 -16.50 4.18
C ASN A 335 7.49 -15.56 3.58
N ALA A 336 7.19 -14.46 4.26
CA ALA A 336 6.25 -13.43 3.83
C ALA A 336 6.92 -12.27 3.07
N SER A 337 8.26 -12.24 3.02
CA SER A 337 9.03 -11.11 2.48
C SER A 337 9.36 -11.28 1.00
N PRO A 338 8.84 -10.44 0.07
CA PRO A 338 9.21 -10.53 -1.34
C PRO A 338 10.70 -10.48 -1.62
N LEU A 339 11.45 -9.67 -0.86
CA LEU A 339 12.88 -9.52 -1.04
C LEU A 339 13.64 -10.85 -0.84
N PHE A 340 13.13 -11.75 0.01
CA PHE A 340 13.75 -13.06 0.25
C PHE A 340 13.74 -14.00 -0.96
N TYR A 341 12.84 -13.73 -1.92
CA TYR A 341 12.65 -14.51 -3.15
C TYR A 341 13.14 -13.78 -4.40
N THR A 342 13.86 -12.66 -4.25
CA THR A 342 14.31 -11.83 -5.37
C THR A 342 15.16 -12.59 -6.38
N ASP A 343 16.00 -13.53 -5.95
CA ASP A 343 16.80 -14.36 -6.87
C ASP A 343 15.91 -15.20 -7.80
N LEU A 344 14.81 -15.73 -7.27
CA LEU A 344 13.82 -16.48 -8.05
C LEU A 344 12.97 -15.56 -8.92
N ILE A 345 12.55 -14.40 -8.40
CA ILE A 345 11.79 -13.40 -9.15
C ILE A 345 12.62 -12.89 -10.34
N ALA A 346 13.88 -12.54 -10.13
CA ALA A 346 14.79 -12.12 -11.18
C ALA A 346 14.97 -13.19 -12.26
N ARG A 347 15.12 -14.46 -11.86
CA ARG A 347 15.24 -15.61 -12.78
C ARG A 347 13.98 -15.89 -13.60
N SER A 348 12.80 -15.49 -13.11
CA SER A 348 11.55 -15.67 -13.87
C SER A 348 11.54 -14.85 -15.17
N GLY A 349 12.27 -13.73 -15.20
CA GLY A 349 12.28 -12.80 -16.33
C GLY A 349 10.92 -12.13 -16.60
N ILE A 350 9.95 -12.26 -15.69
CA ILE A 350 8.62 -11.67 -15.81
C ILE A 350 8.77 -10.13 -15.73
N PRO A 351 8.26 -9.37 -16.72
CA PRO A 351 8.15 -7.92 -16.65
C PRO A 351 7.35 -7.44 -15.42
N ILE A 352 7.91 -6.47 -14.69
CA ILE A 352 7.30 -5.92 -13.47
C ILE A 352 7.16 -4.40 -13.58
N TYR A 353 5.96 -3.91 -13.33
CA TYR A 353 5.68 -2.47 -13.22
C TYR A 353 5.32 -2.13 -11.76
N HIS A 354 6.31 -1.63 -11.01
CA HIS A 354 6.18 -1.22 -9.62
C HIS A 354 5.46 0.12 -9.51
N VAL A 355 4.44 0.22 -8.68
CA VAL A 355 3.67 1.47 -8.47
C VAL A 355 3.72 1.86 -6.99
N GLY A 356 4.37 2.97 -6.66
CA GLY A 356 4.51 3.50 -5.30
C GLY A 356 3.72 4.78 -5.05
N GLY A 357 3.79 5.26 -3.80
CA GLY A 357 3.31 6.57 -3.39
C GLY A 357 4.24 7.19 -2.35
N TRP A 358 4.53 8.49 -2.43
CA TRP A 358 5.48 9.15 -1.52
C TRP A 358 5.02 9.17 -0.06
N PHE A 359 3.71 9.17 0.18
CA PHE A 359 3.13 9.18 1.52
C PHE A 359 2.66 7.79 1.97
N ASP A 360 2.97 6.75 1.19
CA ASP A 360 2.65 5.36 1.52
C ASP A 360 3.60 4.79 2.59
N GLY A 361 3.06 3.99 3.51
CA GLY A 361 3.82 3.30 4.56
C GLY A 361 4.79 2.25 4.03
N PHE A 362 4.57 1.72 2.82
CA PHE A 362 5.46 0.76 2.16
C PHE A 362 6.31 1.36 1.04
N SER A 363 6.39 2.69 0.97
CA SER A 363 7.19 3.40 -0.04
C SER A 363 8.64 2.93 -0.06
N ARG A 364 9.27 2.72 1.12
CA ARG A 364 10.62 2.14 1.20
C ARG A 364 10.74 0.80 0.48
N GLY A 365 9.81 -0.11 0.74
CA GLY A 365 9.83 -1.45 0.17
C GLY A 365 9.61 -1.48 -1.34
N THR A 366 8.67 -0.69 -1.86
CA THR A 366 8.40 -0.62 -3.30
C THR A 366 9.64 -0.11 -4.05
N MET A 367 10.29 0.92 -3.51
CA MET A 367 11.48 1.53 -4.11
C MET A 367 12.71 0.61 -4.01
N LYS A 368 12.85 -0.11 -2.89
CA LYS A 368 13.91 -1.10 -2.65
C LYS A 368 13.77 -2.31 -3.58
N LEU A 369 12.55 -2.85 -3.76
CA LEU A 369 12.30 -3.93 -4.71
C LEU A 369 12.66 -3.56 -6.13
N PHE A 370 12.23 -2.38 -6.60
CA PHE A 370 12.61 -1.90 -7.93
C PHE A 370 14.14 -1.75 -8.03
N ALA A 371 14.78 -1.03 -7.12
CA ALA A 371 16.23 -0.80 -7.18
C ALA A 371 17.03 -2.10 -7.20
N THR A 372 16.61 -3.08 -6.40
CA THR A 372 17.24 -4.41 -6.34
C THR A 372 17.08 -5.15 -7.67
N LEU A 373 15.90 -5.08 -8.29
CA LEU A 373 15.60 -5.80 -9.53
C LEU A 373 15.95 -5.03 -10.82
N GLN A 374 16.30 -3.75 -10.75
CA GLN A 374 16.26 -2.82 -11.91
C GLN A 374 17.12 -3.25 -13.10
N HIS A 375 18.12 -4.10 -12.89
CA HIS A 375 19.00 -4.65 -13.93
C HIS A 375 18.62 -6.08 -14.37
N ASN A 376 17.47 -6.59 -13.92
CA ASN A 376 16.98 -7.95 -14.18
C ASN A 376 15.64 -7.92 -14.92
N GLY A 377 15.68 -8.23 -16.22
CA GLY A 377 14.50 -8.24 -17.06
C GLY A 377 13.92 -6.83 -17.25
N VAL A 378 12.61 -6.74 -17.50
CA VAL A 378 11.94 -5.45 -17.66
C VAL A 378 11.37 -4.99 -16.33
N GLN A 379 11.94 -3.91 -15.81
CA GLN A 379 11.47 -3.24 -14.60
C GLN A 379 11.00 -1.82 -14.94
N LYS A 380 9.84 -1.42 -14.42
CA LYS A 380 9.37 -0.04 -14.42
C LYS A 380 8.96 0.40 -13.03
N LEU A 381 9.10 1.68 -12.74
CA LEU A 381 8.75 2.29 -11.46
C LEU A 381 7.91 3.54 -11.70
N HIS A 382 6.77 3.62 -11.04
CA HIS A 382 5.88 4.77 -11.05
C HIS A 382 5.60 5.26 -9.64
N VAL A 383 5.91 6.52 -9.32
CA VAL A 383 5.75 7.06 -7.96
C VAL A 383 5.02 8.40 -7.98
N ALA A 384 3.85 8.43 -7.33
CA ALA A 384 2.95 9.56 -7.32
C ALA A 384 2.86 10.22 -5.91
N PRO A 385 2.32 11.45 -5.78
CA PRO A 385 2.10 12.09 -4.48
C PRO A 385 0.82 11.53 -3.82
N ARG A 386 0.77 10.22 -3.67
CA ARG A 386 -0.34 9.47 -3.10
C ARG A 386 0.07 8.75 -1.82
N PHE A 387 -0.97 8.30 -1.11
CA PHE A 387 -0.88 7.41 0.04
C PHE A 387 -1.04 5.95 -0.44
N HIS A 388 -1.37 5.04 0.48
CA HIS A 388 -1.66 3.64 0.14
C HIS A 388 -2.81 3.50 -0.86
N LEU A 389 -3.82 4.38 -0.79
CA LEU A 389 -4.95 4.38 -1.72
C LEU A 389 -4.58 4.96 -3.10
N PRO A 390 -5.24 4.52 -4.19
CA PRO A 390 -4.81 4.77 -5.57
C PRO A 390 -5.27 6.15 -6.09
N TYR A 391 -5.20 7.19 -5.28
CA TYR A 391 -5.55 8.55 -5.65
C TYR A 391 -4.72 9.59 -4.89
N VAL A 392 -4.59 10.77 -5.48
CA VAL A 392 -4.07 11.97 -4.82
C VAL A 392 -5.24 12.63 -4.09
N THR A 393 -5.09 12.95 -2.81
CA THR A 393 -6.20 13.53 -2.03
C THR A 393 -6.46 14.98 -2.46
N ASP A 394 -7.69 15.46 -2.30
CA ASP A 394 -8.07 16.83 -2.67
C ASP A 394 -7.18 17.91 -2.04
N ALA A 395 -6.74 17.67 -0.80
CA ALA A 395 -5.81 18.56 -0.11
C ALA A 395 -4.48 18.68 -0.87
N TYR A 396 -3.89 17.55 -1.29
CA TYR A 396 -2.64 17.53 -2.04
C TYR A 396 -2.82 17.94 -3.50
N VAL A 397 -3.98 17.69 -4.12
CA VAL A 397 -4.32 18.24 -5.43
C VAL A 397 -4.25 19.76 -5.40
N LYS A 398 -4.87 20.38 -4.39
CA LYS A 398 -4.85 21.84 -4.22
C LYS A 398 -3.46 22.36 -3.88
N HIS A 399 -2.75 21.72 -2.96
CA HIS A 399 -1.45 22.21 -2.49
C HIS A 399 -0.35 22.12 -3.55
N LEU A 400 -0.31 21.02 -4.29
CA LEU A 400 0.69 20.77 -5.34
C LEU A 400 0.27 21.32 -6.70
N GLU A 401 -0.92 21.93 -6.80
CA GLU A 401 -1.55 22.30 -8.07
C GLU A 401 -1.56 21.12 -9.07
N TYR A 402 -1.90 19.92 -8.56
CA TYR A 402 -1.86 18.68 -9.34
C TYR A 402 -2.95 18.72 -10.42
N LYS A 403 -2.54 18.75 -11.69
CA LYS A 403 -3.44 18.99 -12.83
C LYS A 403 -4.10 17.75 -13.39
N GLU A 404 -3.56 16.58 -13.05
CA GLU A 404 -3.87 15.35 -13.73
C GLU A 404 -4.98 14.55 -13.03
N ASN A 405 -5.70 13.71 -13.79
CA ASN A 405 -6.60 12.71 -13.23
C ASN A 405 -5.84 11.41 -12.97
N TYR A 406 -5.23 11.31 -11.79
CA TYR A 406 -4.31 10.21 -11.46
C TYR A 406 -4.93 8.80 -11.65
N PRO A 407 -6.14 8.49 -11.15
CA PRO A 407 -6.75 7.19 -11.40
C PRO A 407 -6.87 6.84 -12.89
N GLU A 408 -7.36 7.76 -13.73
CA GLU A 408 -7.52 7.50 -15.16
C GLU A 408 -6.17 7.28 -15.86
N GLN A 409 -5.14 8.02 -15.44
CA GLN A 409 -3.79 7.88 -15.96
C GLN A 409 -3.14 6.55 -15.61
N LEU A 410 -3.28 6.10 -14.37
CA LEU A 410 -2.76 4.81 -13.94
C LEU A 410 -3.42 3.67 -14.73
N GLU A 411 -4.72 3.76 -14.99
CA GLU A 411 -5.43 2.76 -15.79
C GLU A 411 -5.04 2.76 -17.27
N LEU A 412 -4.72 3.92 -17.85
CA LEU A 412 -4.14 3.99 -19.19
C LEU A 412 -2.74 3.36 -19.25
N GLU A 413 -1.88 3.64 -18.27
CA GLU A 413 -0.55 3.02 -18.18
C GLU A 413 -0.65 1.50 -17.98
N ARG A 414 -1.61 1.04 -17.18
CA ARG A 414 -1.88 -0.39 -16.99
C ARG A 414 -2.32 -1.07 -18.29
N LEU A 415 -3.26 -0.46 -19.01
CA LEU A 415 -3.71 -0.96 -20.31
C LEU A 415 -2.54 -1.02 -21.30
N ARG A 416 -1.71 0.02 -21.35
CA ARG A 416 -0.52 0.09 -22.20
C ARG A 416 0.48 -1.03 -21.85
N PHE A 417 0.72 -1.27 -20.58
CA PHE A 417 1.59 -2.36 -20.12
C PHE A 417 1.04 -3.74 -20.49
N PHE A 418 -0.25 -3.99 -20.25
CA PHE A 418 -0.87 -5.27 -20.59
C PHE A 418 -0.97 -5.51 -22.10
N ASP A 419 -1.25 -4.48 -22.91
CA ASP A 419 -1.23 -4.61 -24.36
C ASP A 419 0.15 -5.04 -24.85
N ARG A 420 1.22 -4.53 -24.23
CA ARG A 420 2.58 -4.89 -24.59
C ARG A 420 2.90 -6.37 -24.30
N TYR A 421 2.50 -6.88 -23.14
CA TYR A 421 2.97 -8.17 -22.62
C TYR A 421 1.97 -9.32 -22.72
N LEU A 422 0.68 -9.03 -22.86
CA LEU A 422 -0.36 -10.03 -23.02
C LEU A 422 -0.86 -10.14 -24.47
N LYS A 423 -0.75 -9.06 -25.27
CA LYS A 423 -1.13 -9.03 -26.69
C LYS A 423 0.04 -8.87 -27.66
N ASP A 424 1.27 -8.78 -27.15
CA ASP A 424 2.50 -8.58 -27.92
C ASP A 424 2.47 -7.29 -28.80
N ILE A 425 1.73 -6.26 -28.38
CA ILE A 425 1.64 -5.00 -29.14
C ILE A 425 2.87 -4.16 -28.89
N GLU A 426 3.67 -3.89 -29.92
CA GLU A 426 4.80 -2.95 -29.85
C GLU A 426 4.32 -1.49 -29.75
N ASN A 427 3.97 -1.06 -28.54
CA ASN A 427 3.53 0.30 -28.24
C ASN A 427 4.65 1.23 -27.73
N GLY A 428 5.90 0.76 -27.71
CA GLY A 428 7.05 1.61 -27.33
C GLY A 428 7.23 1.84 -25.83
N ILE A 429 6.40 1.26 -24.95
CA ILE A 429 6.57 1.38 -23.48
C ILE A 429 7.97 0.93 -23.02
N ASP A 430 8.57 -0.06 -23.70
CA ASP A 430 9.92 -0.58 -23.40
C ASP A 430 11.05 0.38 -23.77
N LYS A 431 10.78 1.41 -24.60
CA LYS A 431 11.79 2.38 -25.07
C LYS A 431 11.88 3.61 -24.17
N GLU A 432 10.90 3.79 -23.29
CA GLU A 432 10.86 4.91 -22.36
C GLU A 432 11.77 4.68 -21.15
N PRO A 433 12.27 5.76 -20.51
CA PRO A 433 12.93 5.64 -19.22
C PRO A 433 12.07 4.81 -18.24
N PRO A 434 12.66 3.87 -17.48
CA PRO A 434 11.91 2.94 -16.66
C PRO A 434 11.28 3.59 -15.43
N VAL A 435 11.75 4.77 -15.01
CA VAL A 435 11.28 5.44 -13.80
C VAL A 435 10.47 6.68 -14.16
N SER A 436 9.25 6.75 -13.67
CA SER A 436 8.41 7.95 -13.68
C SER A 436 8.12 8.36 -12.23
N LEU A 437 8.52 9.57 -11.86
CA LEU A 437 8.34 10.05 -10.49
C LEU A 437 7.75 11.45 -10.48
N TYR A 438 6.92 11.74 -9.49
CA TYR A 438 6.40 13.08 -9.26
C TYR A 438 7.29 13.82 -8.26
N VAL A 439 8.01 14.85 -8.70
CA VAL A 439 8.74 15.73 -7.78
C VAL A 439 7.72 16.67 -7.12
N MET A 440 7.47 16.48 -5.82
CA MET A 440 6.55 17.32 -5.05
C MET A 440 7.00 18.78 -5.12
N ASN A 441 6.04 19.70 -5.27
CA ASN A 441 6.23 21.12 -5.58
C ASN A 441 6.82 21.43 -6.97
N ARG A 442 6.89 20.46 -7.90
CA ARG A 442 7.44 20.69 -9.26
C ARG A 442 6.67 20.01 -10.39
N GLY A 443 6.41 18.70 -10.29
CA GLY A 443 5.69 17.93 -11.33
C GLY A 443 6.34 16.60 -11.72
N TRP A 444 5.75 15.94 -12.71
CA TRP A 444 6.22 14.65 -13.23
C TRP A 444 7.56 14.77 -13.95
N ARG A 445 8.43 13.78 -13.75
CA ARG A 445 9.72 13.65 -14.43
C ARG A 445 10.03 12.17 -14.71
N LEU A 446 10.57 11.91 -15.90
CA LEU A 446 11.07 10.59 -16.30
C LEU A 446 12.57 10.48 -16.00
N GLU A 447 12.99 9.31 -15.54
CA GLU A 447 14.33 9.00 -15.03
C GLU A 447 14.79 7.62 -15.49
N LYS A 448 16.12 7.44 -15.56
CA LYS A 448 16.73 6.22 -16.10
C LYS A 448 16.85 5.09 -15.08
N GLU A 449 16.85 5.42 -13.79
CA GLU A 449 17.25 4.52 -12.71
C GLU A 449 16.74 5.05 -11.37
N TRP A 450 16.75 4.19 -10.35
CA TRP A 450 16.54 4.58 -8.96
C TRP A 450 17.48 3.78 -8.04
N PRO A 451 18.17 4.42 -7.07
CA PRO A 451 18.25 5.87 -6.85
C PRO A 451 18.87 6.62 -8.05
N LEU A 452 18.69 7.93 -8.11
CA LEU A 452 19.26 8.72 -9.20
C LEU A 452 20.78 8.75 -9.08
N ALA A 453 21.54 8.27 -10.08
CA ALA A 453 23.01 8.23 -9.97
C ALA A 453 23.64 9.63 -9.84
N ARG A 454 22.93 10.67 -10.30
CA ARG A 454 23.36 12.07 -10.17
C ARG A 454 23.06 12.70 -8.80
N GLN A 455 22.48 11.96 -7.86
CA GLN A 455 22.23 12.50 -6.52
C GLN A 455 23.56 12.77 -5.80
N GLU A 456 23.65 13.90 -5.12
CA GLU A 456 24.79 14.26 -4.29
C GLU A 456 24.37 14.24 -2.82
N MET A 457 24.96 13.31 -2.05
CA MET A 457 24.69 13.21 -0.61
C MET A 457 25.28 14.43 0.11
N THR A 458 24.39 15.35 0.47
CA THR A 458 24.71 16.63 1.08
C THR A 458 24.50 16.59 2.58
N SER A 459 25.58 16.71 3.35
CA SER A 459 25.53 16.71 4.82
C SER A 459 25.10 18.05 5.41
N TYR A 460 24.16 18.01 6.35
CA TYR A 460 23.82 19.08 7.28
C TYR A 460 24.05 18.60 8.72
N ASN A 461 25.04 19.18 9.39
CA ASN A 461 25.46 18.82 10.73
C ASN A 461 24.68 19.61 11.78
N PHE A 462 24.42 18.98 12.92
CA PHE A 462 23.81 19.64 14.05
C PHE A 462 24.80 20.64 14.66
N SER A 463 24.32 21.81 15.01
CA SER A 463 25.11 22.92 15.57
C SER A 463 24.38 23.57 16.74
N GLU A 464 25.06 24.50 17.40
CA GLU A 464 24.53 25.33 18.48
C GLU A 464 23.19 25.96 18.09
N GLU A 465 22.34 26.15 19.11
CA GLU A 465 21.06 26.87 18.99
C GLU A 465 20.06 26.19 18.04
N GLY A 466 20.14 24.86 17.90
CA GLY A 466 19.22 24.11 17.06
C GLY A 466 19.40 24.38 15.56
N ARG A 467 20.64 24.57 15.11
CA ARG A 467 20.94 24.85 13.69
C ARG A 467 21.44 23.62 12.94
N LEU A 468 21.12 23.56 11.65
CA LEU A 468 21.65 22.62 10.66
C LEU A 468 22.60 23.37 9.73
N MET A 469 23.87 23.00 9.73
CA MET A 469 24.90 23.69 8.95
C MET A 469 25.67 22.73 8.03
N ARG A 470 26.09 23.22 6.86
CA ARG A 470 26.95 22.46 5.94
C ARG A 470 28.35 22.21 6.53
N ILE A 471 28.81 23.11 7.38
CA ILE A 471 30.06 22.98 8.14
C ILE A 471 29.81 22.26 9.47
N ILE A 472 30.86 21.73 10.08
CA ILE A 472 30.79 21.10 11.41
C ILE A 472 30.75 22.21 12.47
N GLY A 473 29.77 22.17 13.36
CA GLY A 473 29.64 23.09 14.50
C GLY A 473 30.67 22.86 15.59
N LEU A 474 30.61 23.64 16.68
CA LEU A 474 31.46 23.43 17.84
C LEU A 474 31.07 22.11 18.54
N PRO A 475 32.04 21.43 19.18
CA PRO A 475 31.76 20.31 20.05
C PRO A 475 30.80 20.71 21.18
N GLY A 476 29.79 19.89 21.42
CA GLY A 476 28.82 20.13 22.48
C GLY A 476 27.73 19.07 22.52
N GLN A 477 26.76 19.28 23.40
CA GLN A 477 25.56 18.48 23.46
C GLN A 477 24.34 19.36 23.72
N ASP A 478 23.20 18.95 23.18
CA ASP A 478 21.91 19.58 23.44
C ASP A 478 21.07 18.58 24.25
N VAL A 479 20.60 19.02 25.43
CA VAL A 479 19.88 18.17 26.39
C VAL A 479 18.38 18.45 26.30
N HIS A 480 17.55 17.41 26.28
CA HIS A 480 16.11 17.55 26.16
C HIS A 480 15.34 16.49 26.95
N SER A 481 14.23 16.91 27.55
CA SER A 481 13.26 16.02 28.21
C SER A 481 12.29 15.43 27.19
N ILE A 482 12.02 14.13 27.27
CA ILE A 482 11.15 13.46 26.32
C ILE A 482 9.68 13.59 26.70
N ASP A 483 8.90 14.12 25.76
CA ASP A 483 7.44 14.12 25.82
C ASP A 483 6.88 12.83 25.20
N TYR A 484 6.49 11.88 26.05
CA TYR A 484 5.90 10.62 25.60
C TYR A 484 4.47 10.77 25.05
N THR A 485 3.83 11.93 25.20
CA THR A 485 2.53 12.25 24.59
C THR A 485 2.63 12.72 23.15
N GLN A 486 3.85 12.86 22.61
CA GLN A 486 4.06 13.27 21.23
C GLN A 486 3.43 12.29 20.24
N ARG A 487 2.81 12.81 19.18
CA ARG A 487 2.08 12.07 18.14
C ARG A 487 2.49 12.48 16.74
N SER A 488 2.20 11.64 15.75
CA SER A 488 2.38 11.91 14.33
C SER A 488 1.09 11.98 13.52
N GLY A 489 -0.08 11.83 14.14
CA GLY A 489 -1.36 11.91 13.44
C GLY A 489 -1.74 13.35 13.06
N TYR A 490 -2.38 13.48 11.89
CA TYR A 490 -2.72 14.75 11.27
C TYR A 490 -4.23 14.95 11.11
N GLY A 491 -4.68 16.16 11.39
CA GLY A 491 -6.08 16.55 11.26
C GLY A 491 -7.00 15.92 12.31
N GLU A 492 -8.31 16.02 12.09
CA GLU A 492 -9.33 15.55 13.05
C GLU A 492 -9.44 14.02 13.10
N GLU A 493 -8.96 13.34 12.07
CA GLU A 493 -9.01 11.88 11.96
C GLU A 493 -7.74 11.19 12.48
N ASP A 494 -6.76 11.96 12.96
CA ASP A 494 -5.48 11.47 13.53
C ASP A 494 -4.74 10.51 12.56
N ILE A 495 -4.76 10.83 11.25
CA ILE A 495 -4.19 9.98 10.20
C ILE A 495 -2.73 10.34 9.96
N ASN A 496 -1.86 9.33 9.84
CA ASN A 496 -0.48 9.46 9.37
C ASN A 496 -0.20 8.43 8.25
N ARG A 497 1.05 8.32 7.79
CA ARG A 497 1.40 7.38 6.70
C ARG A 497 1.26 5.90 7.05
N TRP A 498 1.35 5.54 8.33
CA TRP A 498 1.22 4.16 8.80
C TRP A 498 -0.23 3.69 8.85
N ILE A 499 -1.19 4.62 8.88
CA ILE A 499 -2.62 4.31 8.82
C ILE A 499 -3.07 4.13 7.36
N MET A 500 -2.59 3.05 6.74
CA MET A 500 -2.71 2.79 5.30
C MET A 500 -4.14 2.49 4.81
N MET A 501 -5.11 2.30 5.71
CA MET A 501 -6.52 2.10 5.35
C MET A 501 -7.29 3.41 5.12
N LYS A 502 -6.68 4.57 5.41
CA LYS A 502 -7.29 5.89 5.28
C LYS A 502 -6.31 6.87 4.64
N THR A 503 -6.80 8.06 4.32
CA THR A 503 -5.99 9.16 3.78
C THR A 503 -6.37 10.46 4.45
N PRO A 504 -5.43 11.37 4.73
CA PRO A 504 -5.74 12.61 5.40
C PRO A 504 -6.59 13.53 4.51
N THR A 505 -7.54 14.23 5.13
CA THR A 505 -8.42 15.22 4.49
C THR A 505 -7.80 16.62 4.41
N LYS A 506 -6.70 16.84 5.13
CA LYS A 506 -5.90 18.10 5.14
C LYS A 506 -4.43 17.77 4.81
N ILE A 507 -3.65 18.79 4.46
CA ILE A 507 -2.19 18.63 4.32
C ILE A 507 -1.60 18.25 5.68
N MET A 508 -0.62 17.35 5.68
CA MET A 508 0.11 16.94 6.88
C MET A 508 1.03 18.08 7.35
N GLU A 509 0.48 18.94 8.20
CA GLU A 509 1.17 20.08 8.81
C GLU A 509 1.66 19.72 10.22
N ARG A 510 2.87 20.16 10.54
CA ARG A 510 3.60 19.84 11.78
C ARG A 510 3.88 21.03 12.69
N THR A 511 3.43 22.23 12.34
CA THR A 511 3.76 23.48 13.06
C THR A 511 3.60 23.37 14.58
N ASP A 512 2.48 22.82 15.05
CA ASP A 512 2.22 22.65 16.49
C ASP A 512 2.86 21.36 17.06
N LEU A 513 2.93 20.28 16.28
CA LEU A 513 3.53 19.01 16.67
C LEU A 513 5.04 19.16 16.94
N ASP A 514 5.73 19.95 16.13
CA ASP A 514 7.18 20.16 16.25
C ASP A 514 7.55 20.93 17.52
N ARG A 515 6.62 21.67 18.17
CA ARG A 515 6.90 22.39 19.42
C ARG A 515 7.19 21.48 20.61
N ARG A 516 6.82 20.20 20.50
CA ARG A 516 7.08 19.14 21.49
C ARG A 516 8.30 18.29 21.13
N CYS A 517 8.99 18.64 20.04
CA CYS A 517 10.19 17.97 19.59
C CYS A 517 11.44 18.80 19.90
N MET A 518 12.58 18.13 19.92
CA MET A 518 13.85 18.81 19.69
C MET A 518 13.94 19.15 18.20
N VAL A 519 14.28 20.40 17.87
CA VAL A 519 14.24 20.90 16.50
C VAL A 519 15.62 21.41 16.08
N TYR A 520 16.04 21.02 14.87
CA TYR A 520 17.18 21.61 14.18
C TYR A 520 16.79 22.13 12.80
N GLU A 521 17.26 23.32 12.43
CA GLU A 521 16.87 23.99 11.17
C GLU A 521 18.04 24.62 10.42
N THR A 522 17.95 24.63 9.09
CA THR A 522 18.88 25.41 8.27
C THR A 522 18.57 26.91 8.35
N GLU A 523 19.51 27.73 7.89
CA GLU A 523 19.14 29.06 7.39
C GLU A 523 18.18 28.96 6.20
N PRO A 524 17.42 30.03 5.88
CA PRO A 524 16.57 30.03 4.69
C PRO A 524 17.42 29.71 3.47
N LEU A 525 16.95 28.77 2.66
CA LEU A 525 17.66 28.32 1.48
C LEU A 525 17.84 29.49 0.50
N ALA A 526 19.07 29.66 0.01
CA ALA A 526 19.39 30.72 -0.94
C ALA A 526 18.77 30.49 -2.33
N GLU A 527 18.50 29.22 -2.65
CA GLU A 527 17.95 28.72 -3.91
C GLU A 527 17.03 27.53 -3.66
N ASP A 528 16.24 27.16 -4.67
CA ASP A 528 15.43 25.94 -4.61
C ASP A 528 16.35 24.71 -4.51
N MET A 529 16.01 23.78 -3.62
CA MET A 529 16.75 22.54 -3.41
C MET A 529 15.85 21.35 -3.61
N GLU A 530 16.18 20.53 -4.62
CA GLU A 530 15.48 19.27 -4.85
C GLU A 530 16.17 18.14 -4.07
N VAL A 531 15.39 17.45 -3.24
CA VAL A 531 15.82 16.25 -2.52
C VAL A 531 15.03 15.06 -3.07
N THR A 532 15.71 14.15 -3.77
CA THR A 532 15.11 12.96 -4.38
C THR A 532 15.96 11.73 -4.10
N GLY A 533 15.49 10.85 -3.21
CA GLY A 533 16.23 9.67 -2.74
C GLY A 533 15.82 9.26 -1.33
N HIS A 534 16.70 8.51 -0.64
CA HIS A 534 16.59 8.22 0.80
C HIS A 534 17.50 9.17 1.60
N PRO A 535 16.94 10.11 2.39
CA PRO A 535 17.73 10.83 3.39
C PRO A 535 18.33 9.86 4.42
N LEU A 536 19.55 10.12 4.88
CA LEU A 536 20.20 9.30 5.91
C LEU A 536 20.41 10.12 7.18
N MET A 537 19.97 9.60 8.32
CA MET A 537 20.19 10.21 9.63
C MET A 537 21.38 9.55 10.31
N THR A 538 22.23 10.35 10.95
CA THR A 538 23.22 9.89 11.93
C THR A 538 23.07 10.72 13.20
N ILE A 539 22.83 10.08 14.33
CA ILE A 539 22.71 10.74 15.65
C ILE A 539 23.67 10.07 16.63
N TYR A 540 24.42 10.86 17.38
CA TYR A 540 25.18 10.41 18.53
C TYR A 540 24.46 10.87 19.79
N MET A 541 24.04 9.95 20.66
CA MET A 541 23.25 10.31 21.83
C MET A 541 23.53 9.47 23.07
N THR A 542 23.19 10.01 24.23
CA THR A 542 23.06 9.28 25.50
C THR A 542 21.67 9.48 26.09
N SER A 543 21.22 8.54 26.92
CA SER A 543 19.98 8.61 27.69
C SER A 543 20.27 8.33 29.17
N ASN A 544 19.44 8.86 30.08
CA ASN A 544 19.41 8.42 31.47
C ASN A 544 18.63 7.11 31.69
N GLN A 545 18.04 6.56 30.63
CA GLN A 545 17.35 5.27 30.60
C GLN A 545 18.19 4.23 29.85
N ALA A 546 17.88 2.94 30.04
CA ALA A 546 18.64 1.83 29.42
C ALA A 546 18.55 1.84 27.88
N ASP A 547 17.39 2.20 27.32
CA ASP A 547 17.13 2.23 25.88
C ASP A 547 16.32 3.49 25.48
N ALA A 548 16.17 3.71 24.17
CA ALA A 548 15.44 4.84 23.62
C ALA A 548 14.83 4.52 22.24
N ASP A 549 13.65 5.04 21.96
CA ASP A 549 13.06 5.02 20.62
C ASP A 549 13.18 6.41 20.01
N VAL A 550 13.79 6.52 18.82
CA VAL A 550 14.02 7.81 18.16
C VAL A 550 13.17 7.91 16.91
N PHE A 551 12.35 8.94 16.82
CA PHE A 551 11.55 9.30 15.65
C PHE A 551 12.05 10.61 15.06
N ILE A 552 12.23 10.63 13.74
CA ILE A 552 12.74 11.76 12.98
C ILE A 552 11.70 12.17 11.96
N TYR A 553 11.32 13.44 11.96
CA TYR A 553 10.47 14.05 10.95
C TYR A 553 11.29 15.10 10.18
N LEU A 554 11.38 14.92 8.87
CA LEU A 554 11.91 15.90 7.93
C LEU A 554 10.76 16.81 7.49
N CYS A 555 10.93 18.12 7.66
CA CYS A 555 9.91 19.11 7.36
C CYS A 555 10.42 20.24 6.45
N ASP A 556 9.52 20.79 5.65
CA ASP A 556 9.71 22.00 4.85
C ASP A 556 9.02 23.17 5.56
N VAL A 557 9.80 24.14 6.04
CA VAL A 557 9.29 25.30 6.79
C VAL A 557 9.25 26.52 5.89
N ASP A 558 8.06 27.05 5.65
CA ASP A 558 7.89 28.24 4.81
C ASP A 558 8.32 29.53 5.53
N GLN A 559 8.31 30.65 4.79
CA GLN A 559 8.72 31.97 5.30
C GLN A 559 7.84 32.51 6.42
N SER A 560 6.64 31.95 6.63
CA SER A 560 5.75 32.29 7.75
C SER A 560 6.02 31.46 9.01
N GLY A 561 6.90 30.46 8.93
CA GLY A 561 7.19 29.50 10.00
C GLY A 561 6.28 28.28 10.01
N ARG A 562 5.43 28.09 8.99
CA ARG A 562 4.57 26.93 8.86
C ARG A 562 5.40 25.71 8.45
N SER A 563 5.28 24.61 9.20
CA SER A 563 6.07 23.39 8.99
C SER A 563 5.24 22.32 8.30
N LEU A 564 5.65 21.88 7.11
CA LEU A 564 4.99 20.81 6.36
C LEU A 564 5.79 19.52 6.44
N TYR A 565 5.11 18.40 6.64
CA TYR A 565 5.72 17.07 6.61
C TYR A 565 6.28 16.73 5.22
N VAL A 566 7.52 16.23 5.17
CA VAL A 566 8.18 15.76 3.94
C VAL A 566 8.45 14.25 4.00
N SER A 567 9.14 13.78 5.03
CA SER A 567 9.41 12.36 5.25
C SER A 567 9.73 12.08 6.72
N GLU A 568 9.95 10.81 7.07
CA GLU A 568 10.29 10.39 8.43
C GLU A 568 11.08 9.09 8.44
N GLY A 569 11.62 8.76 9.60
CA GLY A 569 12.27 7.49 9.90
C GLY A 569 12.41 7.31 11.41
N GLN A 570 12.66 6.09 11.84
CA GLN A 570 12.69 5.74 13.24
C GLN A 570 13.63 4.58 13.52
N LEU A 571 14.17 4.53 14.73
CA LEU A 571 15.02 3.45 15.20
C LEU A 571 14.99 3.33 16.73
N ARG A 572 14.86 2.11 17.25
CA ARG A 572 15.13 1.80 18.66
C ARG A 572 16.63 1.62 18.89
N ALA A 573 17.18 2.29 19.90
CA ALA A 573 18.61 2.35 20.15
C ALA A 573 19.25 0.99 20.45
N GLY A 574 18.49 0.02 20.99
CA GLY A 574 18.93 -1.36 21.09
C GLY A 574 19.31 -2.02 19.74
N TRP A 575 18.88 -1.44 18.61
CA TRP A 575 19.25 -1.85 17.24
C TRP A 575 20.33 -0.97 16.60
N HIS A 576 21.10 -0.20 17.38
CA HIS A 576 22.09 0.77 16.87
C HIS A 576 23.17 0.21 15.92
N ARG A 577 23.44 -1.10 15.95
CA ARG A 577 24.48 -1.73 15.12
C ARG A 577 23.99 -1.92 13.70
N THR A 578 24.87 -1.64 12.74
CA THR A 578 24.60 -1.90 11.31
C THR A 578 25.28 -3.18 10.84
N PHE A 579 24.63 -3.90 9.93
CA PHE A 579 25.08 -5.14 9.30
C PHE A 579 25.01 -5.00 7.78
N ASN A 580 25.48 -6.01 7.04
CA ASN A 580 25.29 -6.04 5.59
C ASN A 580 23.79 -6.22 5.27
N ASP A 581 23.22 -5.36 4.42
CA ASP A 581 21.81 -5.42 4.03
C ASP A 581 21.46 -6.73 3.28
N ASP A 582 22.43 -7.35 2.61
CA ASP A 582 22.26 -8.67 1.96
C ASP A 582 21.94 -9.81 2.95
N ASP A 583 22.22 -9.63 4.25
CA ASP A 583 21.90 -10.61 5.28
C ASP A 583 20.38 -10.84 5.43
N GLN A 584 19.55 -9.89 4.98
CA GLN A 584 18.09 -10.04 4.87
C GLN A 584 17.69 -11.20 3.96
N VAL A 585 18.46 -11.39 2.88
CA VAL A 585 18.22 -12.38 1.85
C VAL A 585 19.24 -13.52 1.91
N LEU A 586 19.99 -13.61 3.01
CA LEU A 586 21.04 -14.62 3.22
C LEU A 586 22.13 -14.59 2.14
N GLY A 587 22.44 -13.39 1.61
CA GLY A 587 23.46 -13.21 0.56
C GLY A 587 23.09 -13.80 -0.80
N LYS A 588 21.84 -14.20 -1.03
CA LYS A 588 21.38 -14.78 -2.31
C LYS A 588 21.35 -13.76 -3.45
N PHE A 589 21.27 -12.48 -3.12
CA PHE A 589 21.08 -11.38 -4.06
C PHE A 589 21.66 -10.10 -3.46
N ASP A 590 22.18 -9.23 -4.30
CA ASP A 590 22.69 -7.90 -3.91
C ASP A 590 21.52 -6.94 -3.74
N VAL A 591 21.27 -6.53 -2.50
CA VAL A 591 20.12 -5.70 -2.14
C VAL A 591 20.45 -4.23 -2.39
N GLN A 592 19.59 -3.56 -3.16
CA GLN A 592 19.75 -2.16 -3.53
C GLN A 592 18.52 -1.31 -3.15
N PRO A 593 18.70 -0.01 -2.86
CA PRO A 593 20.00 0.63 -2.64
C PRO A 593 20.64 0.17 -1.31
N ASN A 594 21.96 0.33 -1.20
CA ASN A 594 22.68 0.05 0.04
C ASN A 594 22.29 1.06 1.14
N LEU A 595 21.30 0.69 1.94
CA LEU A 595 20.79 1.45 3.08
C LEU A 595 21.25 0.81 4.40
N PRO A 596 21.32 1.57 5.51
CA PRO A 596 21.63 0.99 6.80
C PRO A 596 20.67 -0.16 7.17
N TRP A 597 21.23 -1.31 7.52
CA TRP A 597 20.50 -2.49 7.97
C TRP A 597 20.87 -2.87 9.40
N HIS A 598 19.88 -3.21 10.21
CA HIS A 598 20.09 -3.43 11.65
C HIS A 598 20.02 -4.90 12.08
N GLY A 599 19.83 -5.83 11.13
CA GLY A 599 19.85 -7.27 11.38
C GLY A 599 18.58 -7.82 12.03
N TYR A 600 18.11 -7.17 13.09
CA TYR A 600 16.90 -7.48 13.86
C TYR A 600 16.79 -8.91 14.41
N ARG A 601 17.88 -9.67 14.46
CA ARG A 601 17.94 -11.00 15.08
C ARG A 601 18.13 -10.87 16.59
N GLU A 602 17.66 -11.84 17.36
CA GLU A 602 17.75 -11.82 18.82
C GLU A 602 19.15 -11.46 19.35
N ARG A 603 20.18 -12.16 18.84
CA ARG A 603 21.58 -11.96 19.22
C ARG A 603 22.17 -10.58 18.86
N GLN A 604 21.48 -9.81 18.04
CA GLN A 604 21.91 -8.50 17.56
C GLN A 604 21.29 -7.36 18.37
N PHE A 605 20.31 -7.64 19.23
CA PHE A 605 19.69 -6.66 20.11
C PHE A 605 20.61 -6.36 21.29
N ASP A 606 20.81 -5.07 21.58
CA ASP A 606 21.45 -4.59 22.79
C ASP A 606 20.38 -4.11 23.77
N PRO A 607 20.16 -4.78 24.91
CA PRO A 607 19.09 -4.38 25.85
C PRO A 607 19.46 -3.15 26.70
N ASP A 608 20.71 -2.70 26.66
CA ASP A 608 21.19 -1.56 27.43
C ASP A 608 22.31 -0.83 26.66
N PRO A 609 21.97 -0.20 25.52
CA PRO A 609 22.94 0.50 24.67
C PRO A 609 23.66 1.66 25.40
N PHE A 610 23.05 2.26 26.43
CA PHE A 610 23.59 3.45 27.10
C PHE A 610 24.41 3.16 28.37
N ARG A 611 24.55 1.88 28.78
CA ARG A 611 25.24 1.46 30.02
C ARG A 611 26.62 2.05 30.27
N GLU A 612 27.37 2.36 29.21
CA GLU A 612 28.74 2.89 29.33
C GLU A 612 28.79 4.41 29.55
N GLY A 613 27.65 5.10 29.48
CA GLY A 613 27.58 6.57 29.52
C GLY A 613 28.27 7.27 28.33
N LYS A 614 28.66 6.51 27.29
CA LYS A 614 29.25 7.05 26.06
C LYS A 614 28.17 7.25 24.99
N PRO A 615 28.34 8.24 24.08
CA PRO A 615 27.40 8.43 22.98
C PRO A 615 27.28 7.21 22.08
N VAL A 616 26.06 6.71 21.91
CA VAL A 616 25.71 5.65 20.98
C VAL A 616 25.38 6.27 19.63
N LYS A 617 25.95 5.70 18.56
CA LYS A 617 25.67 6.12 17.18
C LYS A 617 24.43 5.38 16.66
N LEU A 618 23.39 6.12 16.31
CA LEU A 618 22.25 5.64 15.54
C LEU A 618 22.41 6.09 14.09
N SER A 619 22.24 5.16 13.13
CA SER A 619 22.35 5.47 11.71
C SER A 619 21.31 4.70 10.91
N PHE A 620 20.36 5.41 10.31
CA PHE A 620 19.21 4.81 9.61
C PHE A 620 18.73 5.72 8.48
N ASP A 621 18.06 5.15 7.49
CA ASP A 621 17.42 5.90 6.42
C ASP A 621 16.06 6.45 6.85
N LEU A 622 15.68 7.59 6.28
CA LEU A 622 14.28 8.04 6.24
C LEU A 622 13.61 7.44 5.00
N MET A 623 12.27 7.37 5.02
CA MET A 623 11.48 6.90 3.89
C MET A 623 11.83 7.71 2.62
N PRO A 624 11.81 7.08 1.43
CA PRO A 624 12.19 7.74 0.19
C PRO A 624 11.25 8.89 -0.13
N VAL A 625 11.80 9.95 -0.71
CA VAL A 625 11.06 11.16 -1.03
C VAL A 625 11.55 11.78 -2.34
N SER A 626 10.69 12.60 -2.96
CA SER A 626 11.08 13.52 -4.02
C SER A 626 10.40 14.86 -3.78
N TRP A 627 11.11 15.82 -3.18
CA TRP A 627 10.57 17.10 -2.72
C TRP A 627 11.45 18.27 -3.19
N LEU A 628 10.82 19.32 -3.72
CA LEU A 628 11.49 20.60 -3.99
C LEU A 628 11.23 21.55 -2.81
N PHE A 629 12.27 21.76 -1.99
CA PHE A 629 12.30 22.82 -0.99
C PHE A 629 12.50 24.15 -1.71
N LYS A 630 11.60 25.12 -1.47
CA LYS A 630 11.63 26.39 -2.18
C LYS A 630 12.68 27.33 -1.58
N LYS A 631 13.22 28.22 -2.40
CA LYS A 631 14.03 29.35 -1.95
C LYS A 631 13.32 30.12 -0.82
N GLY A 632 14.07 30.45 0.21
CA GLY A 632 13.59 31.14 1.41
C GLY A 632 12.89 30.23 2.42
N HIS A 633 12.63 28.96 2.09
CA HIS A 633 12.18 27.97 3.08
C HIS A 633 13.38 27.45 3.89
N ARG A 634 13.11 26.79 5.02
CA ARG A 634 14.12 26.08 5.83
C ARG A 634 13.88 24.58 5.77
N ILE A 635 14.96 23.81 5.86
CA ILE A 635 14.88 22.37 6.11
C ILE A 635 14.91 22.19 7.62
N ARG A 636 13.88 21.52 8.16
CA ARG A 636 13.75 21.23 9.60
C ARG A 636 13.85 19.73 9.86
N ILE A 637 14.54 19.37 10.94
CA ILE A 637 14.48 18.05 11.57
C ILE A 637 13.83 18.20 12.94
N ALA A 638 12.69 17.53 13.13
CA ALA A 638 12.05 17.39 14.43
C ALA A 638 12.30 15.98 14.97
N ILE A 639 12.80 15.90 16.20
CA ILE A 639 13.21 14.66 16.87
C ILE A 639 12.29 14.42 18.07
N ALA A 640 11.69 13.24 18.12
CA ALA A 640 10.80 12.82 19.20
C ALA A 640 11.23 11.48 19.80
N GLY A 641 10.90 11.27 21.07
CA GLY A 641 11.09 9.99 21.76
C GLY A 641 9.86 9.07 21.79
N ALA A 642 8.77 9.50 21.17
CA ALA A 642 7.55 8.72 21.04
C ALA A 642 6.73 9.18 19.82
N ASP A 643 5.92 8.24 19.34
CA ASP A 643 4.79 8.49 18.46
C ASP A 643 3.56 7.77 19.04
N ASP A 644 2.97 8.40 20.05
CA ASP A 644 1.88 7.90 20.88
C ASP A 644 0.66 7.48 20.06
N GLY A 645 0.11 6.31 20.38
CA GLY A 645 -1.04 5.75 19.69
C GLY A 645 -0.73 5.11 18.34
N ASN A 646 0.45 5.35 17.75
CA ASN A 646 0.85 4.74 16.48
C ASN A 646 1.84 3.57 16.68
N PHE A 647 2.88 3.81 17.48
CA PHE A 647 3.94 2.86 17.81
C PHE A 647 3.88 2.40 19.27
N GLU A 648 4.38 1.19 19.56
CA GLU A 648 4.52 0.72 20.94
C GLU A 648 5.43 1.66 21.74
N LYS A 649 5.15 1.80 23.04
CA LYS A 649 6.12 2.44 23.95
C LYS A 649 7.32 1.53 24.14
N ASN A 650 8.50 2.11 24.37
CA ASN A 650 9.70 1.32 24.61
C ASN A 650 9.53 0.48 25.90
N PRO A 651 9.51 -0.87 25.80
CA PRO A 651 9.23 -1.74 26.93
C PRO A 651 10.37 -1.83 27.95
N ALA A 652 11.58 -1.39 27.59
CA ALA A 652 12.70 -1.28 28.52
C ALA A 652 12.63 0.01 29.35
N THR A 653 11.86 1.01 28.89
CA THR A 653 11.76 2.33 29.53
C THR A 653 10.42 2.53 30.23
N CYS A 654 9.31 2.18 29.60
CA CYS A 654 7.96 2.41 30.13
C CYS A 654 7.36 1.12 30.72
N SER A 655 6.66 1.23 31.85
CA SER A 655 6.03 0.05 32.49
C SER A 655 4.70 -0.39 31.85
N GLY A 656 4.16 0.41 30.94
CA GLY A 656 2.89 0.18 30.27
C GLY A 656 2.77 0.96 28.95
N GLU A 657 1.58 0.93 28.37
CA GLU A 657 1.27 1.56 27.07
C GLU A 657 0.85 3.03 27.19
N SER A 658 0.55 3.50 28.41
CA SER A 658 0.18 4.89 28.64
C SER A 658 1.43 5.78 28.64
N PRO A 659 1.40 6.98 28.04
CA PRO A 659 2.53 7.91 28.11
C PRO A 659 2.87 8.33 29.55
N TRP A 660 1.94 8.19 30.48
CA TRP A 660 2.14 8.49 31.91
C TRP A 660 2.82 7.35 32.68
N ASP A 661 2.97 6.18 32.07
CA ASP A 661 3.69 5.03 32.65
C ASP A 661 5.20 5.09 32.33
N CYS A 662 5.65 6.11 31.60
CA CYS A 662 7.03 6.32 31.22
C CYS A 662 7.75 7.21 32.24
N PRO A 663 8.99 6.87 32.66
CA PRO A 663 9.76 7.67 33.60
C PRO A 663 10.29 8.96 32.96
N GLU A 664 10.68 9.92 33.79
CA GLU A 664 11.42 11.10 33.32
C GLU A 664 12.66 10.67 32.53
N THR A 665 12.70 11.08 31.28
CA THR A 665 13.75 10.68 30.34
C THR A 665 14.43 11.92 29.79
N LEU A 666 15.75 11.97 29.94
CA LEU A 666 16.63 13.02 29.44
C LEU A 666 17.55 12.43 28.39
N TRP A 667 17.54 13.03 27.20
CA TRP A 667 18.51 12.72 26.16
C TRP A 667 19.55 13.81 26.06
N SER A 668 20.77 13.43 25.69
CA SER A 668 21.81 14.36 25.23
C SER A 668 22.19 13.99 23.82
N ILE A 669 21.93 14.87 22.85
CA ILE A 669 22.39 14.71 21.46
C ILE A 669 23.70 15.45 21.27
N TYR A 670 24.72 14.74 20.81
CA TYR A 670 26.07 15.26 20.68
C TYR A 670 26.29 15.83 19.28
N ARG A 671 27.07 16.91 19.23
CA ARG A 671 27.46 17.64 18.01
C ARG A 671 28.95 17.94 18.01
N GLY A 672 29.47 18.28 16.83
CA GLY A 672 30.88 18.60 16.61
C GLY A 672 31.63 17.55 15.77
N ASP A 673 32.95 17.65 15.76
CA ASP A 673 33.85 16.84 14.92
C ASP A 673 33.92 15.37 15.36
N ARG A 674 34.02 15.13 16.67
CA ARG A 674 34.09 13.79 17.26
C ARG A 674 32.77 13.03 17.18
N TYR A 675 31.66 13.74 17.41
CA TYR A 675 30.30 13.18 17.41
C TYR A 675 29.44 13.94 16.41
N ARG A 676 29.57 13.54 15.14
CA ARG A 676 29.00 14.26 14.01
C ARG A 676 27.56 13.83 13.73
N SER A 677 26.64 14.25 14.61
CA SER A 677 25.20 14.14 14.34
C SER A 677 24.82 15.00 13.15
N ARG A 678 24.11 14.43 12.17
CA ARG A 678 23.82 15.05 10.89
C ARG A 678 22.69 14.34 10.15
N ILE A 679 22.11 15.04 9.19
CA ILE A 679 21.34 14.44 8.10
C ILE A 679 22.11 14.58 6.79
N ASP A 680 22.16 13.50 6.01
CA ASP A 680 22.69 13.47 4.65
C ASP A 680 21.51 13.42 3.67
N LEU A 681 21.32 14.48 2.88
CA LEU A 681 20.20 14.63 1.95
C LEU A 681 20.63 14.27 0.51
N PRO A 682 19.87 13.45 -0.23
CA PRO A 682 20.13 13.16 -1.64
C PRO A 682 19.70 14.34 -2.52
N VAL A 683 20.56 15.35 -2.62
CA VAL A 683 20.29 16.57 -3.39
C VAL A 683 20.49 16.29 -4.87
N ILE A 684 19.55 16.73 -5.71
CA ILE A 684 19.69 16.64 -7.16
C ILE A 684 20.25 17.98 -7.67
N PRO A 685 21.46 18.00 -8.25
CA PRO A 685 22.02 19.22 -8.82
C PRO A 685 21.08 19.83 -9.86
N ALA A 686 20.94 21.16 -9.83
CA ALA A 686 20.26 21.89 -10.89
C ALA A 686 20.99 21.62 -12.22
N LYS A 687 20.21 21.38 -13.28
CA LYS A 687 20.76 21.21 -14.63
C LYS A 687 21.25 22.52 -15.21
#